data_AF-A0A7I7SGN1-F1
#
_entry.id   AF-A0A7I7SGN1-F1
#
_cell.length_a   1.000
_cell.length_b   1.000
_cell.length_c   1.000
_cell.angle_alpha   90.00
_cell.angle_beta   90.00
_cell.angle_gamma   90.00
#
_symmetry.space_group_name_H-M   'P 1'
#
loop_
_entity.id
_entity.type
_entity.pdbx_description
1 polymer ?
#
loop_
_entity_poly.entity_id
_entity_poly.type
_entity_poly.pdbx_seq_one_letter_code
_entity_poly.pdbx_strand_id
1 'polypeptide(L)'
;MGLNVEPTDLTAVADRYAELSQRMERLGPEFLDQVRAVQATHGTMGFPVVAGTLAAALDFQEPLEEMTQRFSTYAQRFDEAAGEYRAEDRAAALSWREGPFLFGEDGPGDDEDSLDDDDGDGAADDDVDRRAQAEHDVHQVLAGEASDEELARVRQALTLDDQQQADLDAGRQVRLTPAQMSYLSQMQAQQHGMKLRDLRDVEQGLGDDKNLIADSWQLMSNPQVSFDKTELTVGALDNPEEIVKGGFAQLPESVQHGDLRLTAAMVEDGSAALQHNTELDRHLLVRADTATDDARFEDASRHAMANKSGERWHESLHRSCYLRETAEQVFSAVTPDHYAIHDAVTGEIDGLPDDKFLWDITHTVWPDHGDAAGALFSWTHDAATGAEAQIAGKTAHDLSAYLGAHGKELNHLPIVGFGLHSLGELNPELVRDMAHGLVPYVNNISGVSGGPPEFGEHLDDGTPIESGVSPVAKGVFSVLNTDESAAEEFNGAAYARAILEEREFALHPHSDSKPAELFDSATLRGLVDVGVHNAVEANTENGYWNDVSEYETKKAAYQAGVSILGATPYIGPGLAALGAVLENDIVGPSPELAAEHNMDTFASSRADAAMLNTLRMLGYETEISEKYLVPDTRFPWEFLRPNLPERMLTVDEVVASNGEVGAYQEEIARALKESLGFDFQSDFMKEVYDNIVNDPRPSP
;
A
#
# COMPACT_ATOMS: atom_id res chain seq x y z
N MET A 1 -2.69 22.40 62.82
CA MET A 1 -4.15 22.59 62.95
C MET A 1 -4.80 21.52 62.11
N GLY A 2 -5.68 20.69 62.67
CA GLY A 2 -6.52 19.81 61.86
C GLY A 2 -7.67 20.63 61.28
N LEU A 3 -7.98 20.44 60.00
CA LEU A 3 -9.25 20.88 59.43
C LEU A 3 -10.32 19.90 59.92
N ASN A 4 -11.31 20.41 60.65
CA ASN A 4 -12.41 19.60 61.17
C ASN A 4 -13.50 19.51 60.10
N VAL A 5 -13.37 18.55 59.18
CA VAL A 5 -14.29 18.32 58.05
C VAL A 5 -15.23 17.17 58.41
N GLU A 6 -16.54 17.32 58.16
CA GLU A 6 -17.47 16.22 58.42
C GLU A 6 -17.43 15.18 57.26
N PRO A 7 -17.51 13.86 57.52
CA PRO A 7 -17.53 12.85 56.45
C PRO A 7 -18.72 12.95 55.48
N THR A 8 -19.71 13.78 55.78
CA THR A 8 -20.80 14.17 54.87
C THR A 8 -20.39 15.26 53.89
N ASP A 9 -19.54 16.21 54.29
CA ASP A 9 -19.00 17.23 53.39
C ASP A 9 -18.04 16.61 52.36
N LEU A 10 -17.26 15.60 52.78
CA LEU A 10 -16.35 14.87 51.90
C LEU A 10 -17.09 14.12 50.77
N THR A 11 -18.13 13.34 51.09
CA THR A 11 -18.95 12.69 50.04
C THR A 11 -19.70 13.73 49.19
N ALA A 12 -20.21 14.83 49.77
CA ALA A 12 -20.85 15.90 48.99
C ALA A 12 -19.87 16.69 48.07
N VAL A 13 -18.56 16.55 48.28
CA VAL A 13 -17.51 17.00 47.36
C VAL A 13 -17.19 15.91 46.33
N ALA A 14 -17.14 14.63 46.72
CA ALA A 14 -16.99 13.50 45.82
C ALA A 14 -18.10 13.47 44.74
N ASP A 15 -19.37 13.62 45.15
CA ASP A 15 -20.54 13.72 44.27
C ASP A 15 -20.35 14.79 43.18
N ARG A 16 -19.75 15.93 43.51
CA ARG A 16 -19.51 17.05 42.57
C ARG A 16 -18.36 16.77 41.61
N TYR A 17 -17.31 16.09 42.06
CA TYR A 17 -16.23 15.65 41.17
C TYR A 17 -16.69 14.53 40.23
N ALA A 18 -17.56 13.64 40.70
CA ALA A 18 -18.22 12.65 39.85
C ALA A 18 -19.19 13.30 38.84
N GLU A 19 -19.95 14.32 39.25
CA GLU A 19 -20.79 15.10 38.31
C GLU A 19 -19.95 15.84 37.27
N LEU A 20 -18.79 16.39 37.64
CA LEU A 20 -17.86 17.02 36.70
C LEU A 20 -17.26 16.01 35.72
N SER A 21 -16.88 14.81 36.17
CA SER A 21 -16.46 13.70 35.30
C SER A 21 -17.54 13.37 34.27
N GLN A 22 -18.78 13.10 34.73
CA GLN A 22 -19.92 12.77 33.88
C GLN A 22 -20.38 13.91 32.94
N ARG A 23 -19.95 15.15 33.20
CA ARG A 23 -20.15 16.30 32.30
C ARG A 23 -19.03 16.39 31.27
N MET A 24 -17.77 16.13 31.65
CA MET A 24 -16.65 16.07 30.70
C MET A 24 -16.77 14.89 29.73
N GLU A 25 -17.22 13.73 30.21
CA GLU A 25 -17.57 12.55 29.40
C GLU A 25 -18.65 12.83 28.33
N ARG A 26 -19.46 13.90 28.48
CA ARG A 26 -20.48 14.31 27.48
C ARG A 26 -19.98 15.34 26.47
N LEU A 27 -18.85 15.99 26.73
CA LEU A 27 -18.29 16.97 25.79
C LEU A 27 -17.95 16.32 24.45
N GLY A 28 -17.44 15.08 24.45
CA GLY A 28 -17.18 14.32 23.21
C GLY A 28 -18.44 14.16 22.35
N PRO A 29 -19.53 13.54 22.84
CA PRO A 29 -20.80 13.47 22.11
C PRO A 29 -21.40 14.82 21.71
N GLU A 30 -21.41 15.82 22.59
CA GLU A 30 -21.97 17.16 22.30
C GLU A 30 -21.12 17.94 21.28
N PHE A 31 -19.82 17.65 21.20
CA PHE A 31 -18.90 18.14 20.17
C PHE A 31 -19.14 17.44 18.83
N LEU A 32 -19.25 16.11 18.81
CA LEU A 32 -19.52 15.33 17.60
C LEU A 32 -20.85 15.71 16.94
N ASP A 33 -21.89 15.99 17.72
CA ASP A 33 -23.17 16.45 17.18
C ASP A 33 -23.12 17.91 16.67
N GLN A 34 -22.17 18.73 17.15
CA GLN A 34 -21.90 20.06 16.58
C GLN A 34 -21.02 20.00 15.32
N VAL A 35 -20.07 19.08 15.28
CA VAL A 35 -19.31 18.75 14.07
C VAL A 35 -20.27 18.30 12.96
N ARG A 36 -21.20 17.38 13.27
CA ARG A 36 -22.29 16.97 12.37
C ARG A 36 -23.21 18.12 11.95
N ALA A 37 -23.42 19.12 12.81
CA ALA A 37 -24.22 20.30 12.47
C ALA A 37 -23.47 21.27 11.52
N VAL A 38 -22.13 21.35 11.62
CA VAL A 38 -21.29 22.06 10.64
C VAL A 38 -21.29 21.27 9.33
N GLN A 39 -20.90 20.00 9.36
CA GLN A 39 -20.93 19.05 8.25
C GLN A 39 -22.22 19.17 7.40
N ALA A 40 -23.38 18.88 8.01
CA ALA A 40 -24.71 18.92 7.39
C ALA A 40 -25.19 20.31 6.89
N THR A 41 -24.36 21.36 7.02
CA THR A 41 -24.62 22.68 6.44
C THR A 41 -23.55 23.16 5.45
N HIS A 42 -22.45 22.43 5.25
CA HIS A 42 -21.28 22.88 4.47
C HIS A 42 -20.75 21.88 3.43
N GLY A 43 -20.94 20.56 3.57
CA GLY A 43 -20.43 19.55 2.63
C GLY A 43 -18.89 19.45 2.63
N THR A 44 -18.31 18.91 1.55
CA THR A 44 -16.85 18.79 1.31
C THR A 44 -16.03 20.02 1.75
N MET A 45 -16.54 21.23 1.50
CA MET A 45 -15.91 22.50 1.88
C MET A 45 -15.82 22.77 3.39
N GLY A 46 -16.59 22.07 4.20
CA GLY A 46 -16.43 22.05 5.65
C GLY A 46 -15.22 21.24 6.12
N PHE A 47 -14.60 20.40 5.27
CA PHE A 47 -13.64 19.41 5.74
C PHE A 47 -12.40 20.00 6.40
N PRO A 48 -11.62 20.95 5.82
CA PRO A 48 -10.43 21.49 6.50
C PRO A 48 -10.78 22.19 7.82
N VAL A 49 -11.93 22.87 7.84
CA VAL A 49 -12.47 23.55 9.03
C VAL A 49 -12.77 22.54 10.14
N VAL A 50 -13.44 21.44 9.78
CA VAL A 50 -13.80 20.37 10.71
C VAL A 50 -12.57 19.56 11.12
N ALA A 51 -11.67 19.24 10.20
CA ALA A 51 -10.40 18.57 10.49
C ALA A 51 -9.55 19.35 11.49
N GLY A 52 -9.43 20.68 11.36
CA GLY A 52 -8.74 21.53 12.35
C GLY A 52 -9.48 21.64 13.68
N THR A 53 -10.80 21.81 13.63
CA THR A 53 -11.67 21.80 14.83
C THR A 53 -11.48 20.50 15.63
N LEU A 54 -11.49 19.37 14.94
CA LEU A 54 -11.33 18.04 15.49
C LEU A 54 -9.88 17.74 15.92
N ALA A 55 -8.87 18.07 15.11
CA ALA A 55 -7.47 17.81 15.44
C ALA A 55 -7.01 18.62 16.67
N ALA A 56 -7.41 19.89 16.78
CA ALA A 56 -7.19 20.64 18.01
C ALA A 56 -7.97 20.06 19.21
N ALA A 57 -9.13 19.44 18.99
CA ALA A 57 -9.82 18.71 20.05
C ALA A 57 -9.14 17.38 20.42
N LEU A 58 -8.38 16.74 19.50
CA LEU A 58 -7.48 15.63 19.81
C LEU A 58 -6.27 16.12 20.64
N ASP A 59 -5.68 17.27 20.32
CA ASP A 59 -4.63 17.91 21.13
C ASP A 59 -5.13 18.27 22.55
N PHE A 60 -6.44 18.51 22.70
CA PHE A 60 -7.10 18.63 24.01
C PHE A 60 -7.61 17.30 24.60
N GLN A 61 -7.63 16.19 23.85
CA GLN A 61 -8.17 14.90 24.32
C GLN A 61 -7.32 14.32 25.45
N GLU A 62 -6.00 14.20 25.28
CA GLU A 62 -5.13 13.66 26.34
C GLU A 62 -5.19 14.54 27.62
N PRO A 63 -5.13 15.89 27.55
CA PRO A 63 -5.43 16.75 28.71
C PRO A 63 -6.83 16.61 29.31
N LEU A 64 -7.86 16.34 28.50
CA LEU A 64 -9.25 16.17 28.97
C LEU A 64 -9.45 14.81 29.63
N GLU A 65 -8.83 13.74 29.11
CA GLU A 65 -8.80 12.41 29.70
C GLU A 65 -7.99 12.40 30.99
N GLU A 66 -6.80 13.03 31.03
CA GLU A 66 -6.07 13.28 32.28
C GLU A 66 -6.96 14.01 33.30
N MET A 67 -7.66 15.07 32.89
CA MET A 67 -8.48 15.87 33.81
C MET A 67 -9.70 15.10 34.31
N THR A 68 -10.35 14.33 33.45
CA THR A 68 -11.48 13.44 33.78
C THR A 68 -11.03 12.32 34.72
N GLN A 69 -9.94 11.63 34.39
CA GLN A 69 -9.34 10.60 35.25
C GLN A 69 -8.87 11.17 36.59
N ARG A 70 -8.36 12.40 36.63
CA ARG A 70 -8.01 13.11 37.87
C ARG A 70 -9.25 13.49 38.68
N PHE A 71 -10.35 13.95 38.07
CA PHE A 71 -11.59 14.22 38.80
C PHE A 71 -12.23 12.93 39.35
N SER A 72 -12.23 11.84 38.57
CA SER A 72 -12.60 10.51 39.05
C SER A 72 -11.71 10.05 40.22
N THR A 73 -10.39 10.21 40.10
CA THR A 73 -9.41 9.91 41.16
C THR A 73 -9.63 10.78 42.41
N TYR A 74 -9.97 12.06 42.27
CA TYR A 74 -10.29 12.93 43.41
C TYR A 74 -11.62 12.54 44.05
N ALA A 75 -12.66 12.22 43.27
CA ALA A 75 -13.94 11.71 43.80
C ALA A 75 -13.73 10.42 44.60
N GLN A 76 -13.03 9.44 44.02
CA GLN A 76 -12.64 8.21 44.70
C GLN A 76 -11.87 8.51 45.98
N ARG A 77 -10.84 9.38 45.95
CA ARG A 77 -10.07 9.73 47.15
C ARG A 77 -10.88 10.47 48.21
N PHE A 78 -11.90 11.24 47.85
CA PHE A 78 -12.79 11.89 48.82
C PHE A 78 -13.76 10.90 49.47
N ASP A 79 -14.27 9.91 48.75
CA ASP A 79 -15.08 8.84 49.34
C ASP A 79 -14.25 7.77 50.07
N GLU A 80 -13.02 7.49 49.64
CA GLU A 80 -12.03 6.72 50.37
C GLU A 80 -11.68 7.44 51.67
N ALA A 81 -11.34 8.74 51.64
CA ALA A 81 -11.08 9.52 52.85
C ALA A 81 -12.33 9.61 53.76
N ALA A 82 -13.53 9.75 53.21
CA ALA A 82 -14.76 9.69 54.00
C ALA A 82 -14.97 8.29 54.61
N GLY A 83 -14.64 7.24 53.86
CA GLY A 83 -14.60 5.85 54.31
C GLY A 83 -13.57 5.60 55.40
N GLU A 84 -12.38 6.19 55.28
CA GLU A 84 -11.28 6.17 56.24
C GLU A 84 -11.65 6.94 57.49
N TYR A 85 -12.17 8.17 57.45
CA TYR A 85 -12.67 8.85 58.65
C TYR A 85 -13.77 8.04 59.36
N ARG A 86 -14.70 7.43 58.60
CA ARG A 86 -15.70 6.50 59.15
C ARG A 86 -15.06 5.21 59.68
N ALA A 87 -13.92 4.77 59.15
CA ALA A 87 -13.21 3.56 59.55
C ALA A 87 -12.25 3.81 60.73
N GLU A 88 -11.59 4.96 60.82
CA GLU A 88 -10.78 5.46 61.92
C GLU A 88 -11.64 5.81 63.13
N ASP A 89 -12.84 6.37 62.97
CA ASP A 89 -13.75 6.58 64.11
C ASP A 89 -14.19 5.21 64.69
N ARG A 90 -14.53 4.25 63.82
CA ARG A 90 -14.76 2.84 64.21
C ARG A 90 -13.51 2.15 64.74
N ALA A 91 -12.33 2.44 64.20
CA ALA A 91 -11.07 1.77 64.56
C ALA A 91 -10.44 2.39 65.80
N ALA A 92 -10.66 3.66 66.11
CA ALA A 92 -10.34 4.28 67.40
C ALA A 92 -11.25 3.71 68.50
N ALA A 93 -12.54 3.51 68.19
CA ALA A 93 -13.46 2.76 69.06
C ALA A 93 -13.07 1.27 69.23
N LEU A 94 -12.14 0.74 68.43
CA LEU A 94 -11.62 -0.64 68.51
C LEU A 94 -10.14 -0.74 68.92
N SER A 95 -9.31 0.30 68.76
CA SER A 95 -7.87 0.32 69.04
C SER A 95 -7.55 0.81 70.45
N TRP A 96 -8.57 1.30 71.16
CA TRP A 96 -8.65 1.22 72.63
C TRP A 96 -8.53 -0.22 73.19
N ARG A 97 -8.36 -1.25 72.34
CA ARG A 97 -8.35 -2.66 72.72
C ARG A 97 -6.97 -3.37 72.63
N GLU A 98 -6.16 -3.20 71.57
CA GLU A 98 -4.85 -3.90 71.36
C GLU A 98 -4.01 -3.31 70.19
N GLY A 99 -2.69 -3.61 70.08
CA GLY A 99 -1.83 -3.21 68.92
C GLY A 99 -0.38 -3.81 68.82
N PRO A 100 0.33 -3.77 67.64
CA PRO A 100 1.50 -4.66 67.29
C PRO A 100 2.72 -4.02 66.51
N PHE A 101 3.68 -4.84 66.00
CA PHE A 101 4.88 -4.58 65.10
C PHE A 101 5.14 -5.84 64.17
N LEU A 102 5.82 -5.94 62.98
CA LEU A 102 6.95 -5.32 62.19
C LEU A 102 8.36 -5.97 62.42
N PHE A 103 9.34 -6.19 61.48
CA PHE A 103 9.59 -5.91 60.02
C PHE A 103 10.73 -6.82 59.39
N GLY A 104 10.98 -6.78 58.04
CA GLY A 104 12.25 -7.05 57.28
C GLY A 104 12.64 -8.45 56.69
N GLU A 105 13.64 -8.68 55.79
CA GLU A 105 14.44 -7.89 54.78
C GLU A 105 15.48 -8.78 53.94
N ASP A 106 15.90 -8.38 52.70
CA ASP A 106 17.06 -8.77 51.76
C ASP A 106 17.39 -10.24 51.30
N GLY A 107 18.23 -10.64 50.28
CA GLY A 107 19.07 -10.02 49.19
C GLY A 107 19.89 -11.05 48.27
N PRO A 108 20.58 -10.70 47.11
CA PRO A 108 21.11 -11.64 46.03
C PRO A 108 22.58 -11.49 45.46
N GLY A 109 23.01 -12.30 44.42
CA GLY A 109 24.28 -12.33 43.59
C GLY A 109 24.36 -13.60 42.63
N ASP A 110 25.29 -14.00 41.69
CA ASP A 110 26.51 -13.57 40.86
C ASP A 110 26.69 -14.66 39.67
N ASP A 111 27.61 -14.88 38.66
CA ASP A 111 28.99 -14.57 38.07
C ASP A 111 29.10 -14.92 36.50
N GLU A 112 30.29 -15.01 35.79
CA GLU A 112 30.54 -15.22 34.28
C GLU A 112 31.70 -16.25 33.82
N ASP A 113 32.24 -16.20 32.54
CA ASP A 113 33.57 -16.74 31.94
C ASP A 113 33.65 -18.12 31.13
N SER A 114 34.51 -18.49 30.12
CA SER A 114 35.19 -17.89 28.87
C SER A 114 35.98 -18.89 27.89
N LEU A 115 36.39 -18.48 26.64
CA LEU A 115 37.60 -18.80 25.74
C LEU A 115 37.85 -20.01 24.73
N ASP A 116 38.14 -19.69 23.42
CA ASP A 116 39.32 -19.82 22.44
C ASP A 116 40.16 -21.11 22.00
N ASP A 117 41.16 -20.93 21.06
CA ASP A 117 42.21 -21.81 20.38
C ASP A 117 41.80 -22.70 19.12
N ASP A 118 42.60 -23.25 18.14
CA ASP A 118 43.94 -23.14 17.42
C ASP A 118 44.19 -24.45 16.54
N ASP A 119 44.91 -24.72 15.40
CA ASP A 119 45.47 -24.19 14.09
C ASP A 119 46.00 -25.45 13.24
N GLY A 120 46.32 -25.61 11.92
CA GLY A 120 46.30 -24.86 10.62
C GLY A 120 46.98 -25.61 9.38
N ASP A 121 46.76 -25.15 8.11
CA ASP A 121 47.50 -25.34 6.79
C ASP A 121 47.48 -26.65 5.90
N GLY A 122 47.24 -26.52 4.58
CA GLY A 122 47.25 -27.58 3.51
C GLY A 122 46.46 -27.20 2.22
N ALA A 123 47.00 -27.37 0.98
CA ALA A 123 46.44 -26.67 -0.20
C ALA A 123 46.82 -27.12 -1.65
N ALA A 124 47.33 -28.32 -1.96
CA ALA A 124 47.88 -28.59 -3.32
C ALA A 124 47.55 -29.93 -3.97
N ASP A 125 47.80 -31.06 -3.31
CA ASP A 125 47.22 -32.34 -3.74
C ASP A 125 45.69 -32.32 -3.49
N ASP A 126 45.31 -31.66 -2.38
CA ASP A 126 43.93 -31.41 -1.95
C ASP A 126 43.07 -30.75 -3.04
N ASP A 127 43.66 -29.90 -3.89
CA ASP A 127 42.95 -29.19 -4.95
C ASP A 127 42.59 -30.08 -6.15
N VAL A 128 43.36 -31.15 -6.41
CA VAL A 128 43.02 -32.13 -7.45
C VAL A 128 41.99 -33.12 -6.93
N ASP A 129 42.17 -33.60 -5.69
CA ASP A 129 41.22 -34.52 -5.04
C ASP A 129 39.84 -33.85 -4.83
N ARG A 130 39.81 -32.57 -4.45
CA ARG A 130 38.59 -31.75 -4.34
C ARG A 130 37.81 -31.64 -5.67
N ARG A 131 38.51 -31.49 -6.80
CA ARG A 131 37.88 -31.39 -8.12
C ARG A 131 37.39 -32.74 -8.63
N ALA A 132 38.15 -33.81 -8.38
CA ALA A 132 37.69 -35.18 -8.63
C ALA A 132 36.48 -35.56 -7.75
N GLN A 133 36.41 -35.06 -6.51
CA GLN A 133 35.24 -35.21 -5.65
C GLN A 133 34.02 -34.46 -6.21
N ALA A 134 34.18 -33.20 -6.64
CA ALA A 134 33.08 -32.45 -7.24
C ALA A 134 32.51 -33.14 -8.52
N GLU A 135 33.38 -33.71 -9.36
CA GLU A 135 32.96 -34.51 -10.53
C GLU A 135 32.18 -35.76 -10.10
N HIS A 136 32.70 -36.50 -9.12
CA HIS A 136 32.10 -37.75 -8.66
C HIS A 136 30.75 -37.53 -7.95
N ASP A 137 30.67 -36.57 -7.04
CA ASP A 137 29.49 -36.30 -6.22
C ASP A 137 28.33 -35.80 -7.09
N VAL A 138 28.60 -34.86 -8.02
CA VAL A 138 27.61 -34.42 -9.02
C VAL A 138 27.20 -35.60 -9.91
N HIS A 139 28.11 -36.49 -10.28
CA HIS A 139 27.77 -37.68 -11.06
C HIS A 139 26.82 -38.62 -10.30
N GLN A 140 27.03 -38.84 -8.99
CA GLN A 140 26.14 -39.66 -8.18
C GLN A 140 24.75 -39.00 -8.01
N VAL A 141 24.71 -37.68 -7.82
CA VAL A 141 23.45 -36.92 -7.69
C VAL A 141 22.64 -36.96 -8.99
N LEU A 142 23.28 -36.69 -10.14
CA LEU A 142 22.61 -36.74 -11.46
C LEU A 142 22.30 -38.18 -11.94
N ALA A 143 22.88 -39.20 -11.32
CA ALA A 143 22.50 -40.60 -11.52
C ALA A 143 21.32 -41.04 -10.63
N GLY A 144 20.99 -40.31 -9.57
CA GLY A 144 20.07 -40.75 -8.52
C GLY A 144 20.65 -41.88 -7.65
N GLU A 145 21.98 -42.01 -7.58
CA GLU A 145 22.69 -43.07 -6.83
C GLU A 145 23.49 -42.52 -5.62
N ALA A 146 23.45 -41.20 -5.38
CA ALA A 146 24.16 -40.52 -4.28
C ALA A 146 23.77 -40.98 -2.88
N SER A 147 24.77 -41.01 -2.00
CA SER A 147 24.62 -41.08 -0.56
C SER A 147 24.34 -39.71 0.07
N ASP A 148 23.76 -39.73 1.28
CA ASP A 148 23.48 -38.54 2.09
C ASP A 148 24.69 -37.59 2.22
N GLU A 149 25.92 -38.14 2.28
CA GLU A 149 27.16 -37.36 2.41
C GLU A 149 27.58 -36.66 1.10
N GLU A 150 27.30 -37.27 -0.06
CA GLU A 150 27.59 -36.68 -1.38
C GLU A 150 26.55 -35.60 -1.71
N LEU A 151 25.27 -35.91 -1.49
CA LEU A 151 24.16 -34.98 -1.66
C LEU A 151 24.32 -33.73 -0.76
N ALA A 152 24.71 -33.91 0.51
CA ALA A 152 24.96 -32.80 1.42
C ALA A 152 26.11 -31.88 0.95
N ARG A 153 27.15 -32.41 0.30
CA ARG A 153 28.25 -31.59 -0.24
C ARG A 153 27.81 -30.81 -1.48
N VAL A 154 27.04 -31.42 -2.38
CA VAL A 154 26.43 -30.71 -3.53
C VAL A 154 25.49 -29.60 -3.04
N ARG A 155 24.63 -29.88 -2.05
CA ARG A 155 23.75 -28.87 -1.43
C ARG A 155 24.54 -27.71 -0.82
N GLN A 156 25.56 -28.00 -0.01
CA GLN A 156 26.41 -26.98 0.59
C GLN A 156 27.14 -26.13 -0.47
N ALA A 157 27.54 -26.74 -1.59
CA ALA A 157 28.26 -26.06 -2.67
C ALA A 157 27.38 -25.27 -3.66
N LEU A 158 26.04 -25.41 -3.58
CA LEU A 158 25.06 -24.57 -4.28
C LEU A 158 24.34 -23.57 -3.34
N THR A 159 24.57 -23.66 -2.03
CA THR A 159 24.10 -22.66 -1.06
C THR A 159 25.07 -21.48 -1.03
N LEU A 160 24.55 -20.25 -0.99
CA LEU A 160 25.34 -19.03 -0.73
C LEU A 160 25.41 -18.75 0.78
N ASP A 161 26.52 -18.18 1.25
CA ASP A 161 26.62 -17.63 2.61
C ASP A 161 25.99 -16.23 2.72
N ASP A 162 25.74 -15.75 3.95
CA ASP A 162 25.11 -14.44 4.23
C ASP A 162 25.77 -13.26 3.49
N GLN A 163 27.08 -13.30 3.25
CA GLN A 163 27.82 -12.24 2.56
C GLN A 163 27.79 -12.41 1.04
N GLN A 164 27.75 -13.65 0.55
CA GLN A 164 27.53 -13.96 -0.87
C GLN A 164 26.10 -13.59 -1.30
N GLN A 165 25.10 -13.87 -0.46
CA GLN A 165 23.71 -13.47 -0.65
C GLN A 165 23.60 -11.93 -0.61
N ALA A 166 24.12 -11.27 0.43
CA ALA A 166 24.09 -9.80 0.51
C ALA A 166 24.97 -9.09 -0.54
N ASP A 167 25.84 -9.80 -1.28
CA ASP A 167 26.48 -9.32 -2.51
C ASP A 167 25.53 -9.46 -3.72
N LEU A 168 24.84 -10.59 -3.87
CA LEU A 168 23.82 -10.86 -4.90
C LEU A 168 22.67 -9.86 -4.84
N ASP A 169 22.01 -9.75 -3.68
CA ASP A 169 20.85 -8.88 -3.37
C ASP A 169 21.08 -7.39 -3.67
N ALA A 170 22.36 -7.00 -3.83
CA ALA A 170 22.81 -5.63 -3.97
C ALA A 170 23.62 -5.40 -5.25
N GLY A 171 23.46 -6.27 -6.25
CA GLY A 171 24.02 -6.09 -7.59
C GLY A 171 25.53 -6.33 -7.71
N ARG A 172 26.17 -6.96 -6.73
CA ARG A 172 27.64 -7.09 -6.65
C ARG A 172 28.13 -8.46 -7.08
N GLN A 173 29.36 -8.52 -7.60
CA GLN A 173 29.98 -9.76 -8.06
C GLN A 173 30.16 -10.76 -6.90
N VAL A 174 29.35 -11.83 -6.93
CA VAL A 174 29.31 -12.89 -5.91
C VAL A 174 30.60 -13.70 -5.95
N ARG A 175 31.28 -13.81 -4.80
CA ARG A 175 32.56 -14.51 -4.69
C ARG A 175 32.39 -15.93 -4.19
N LEU A 176 32.13 -16.84 -5.12
CA LEU A 176 32.14 -18.28 -4.85
C LEU A 176 33.51 -18.74 -4.32
N THR A 177 33.49 -19.69 -3.38
CA THR A 177 34.67 -20.43 -2.94
C THR A 177 35.14 -21.41 -4.02
N PRO A 178 36.41 -21.87 -4.01
CA PRO A 178 36.88 -22.88 -4.97
C PRO A 178 36.02 -24.14 -4.99
N ALA A 179 35.47 -24.55 -3.84
CA ALA A 179 34.50 -25.65 -3.79
C ALA A 179 33.24 -25.31 -4.59
N GLN A 180 32.50 -24.26 -4.24
CA GLN A 180 31.28 -23.84 -4.94
C GLN A 180 31.51 -23.69 -6.45
N MET A 181 32.64 -23.10 -6.89
CA MET A 181 32.99 -22.98 -8.30
C MET A 181 33.11 -24.34 -9.01
N SER A 182 33.86 -25.29 -8.45
CA SER A 182 34.01 -26.61 -9.07
C SER A 182 32.71 -27.42 -9.08
N TYR A 183 31.89 -27.39 -8.02
CA TYR A 183 30.58 -28.08 -8.03
C TYR A 183 29.62 -27.45 -9.05
N LEU A 184 29.55 -26.12 -9.15
CA LEU A 184 28.72 -25.44 -10.15
C LEU A 184 29.18 -25.74 -11.58
N SER A 185 30.49 -25.78 -11.82
CA SER A 185 31.07 -26.15 -13.12
C SER A 185 30.83 -27.62 -13.51
N GLN A 186 30.73 -28.52 -12.53
CA GLN A 186 30.40 -29.92 -12.76
C GLN A 186 28.91 -30.10 -13.01
N MET A 187 28.04 -29.37 -12.30
CA MET A 187 26.62 -29.27 -12.63
C MET A 187 26.43 -28.79 -14.07
N GLN A 188 27.18 -27.78 -14.52
CA GLN A 188 27.20 -27.37 -15.92
C GLN A 188 27.59 -28.53 -16.86
N ALA A 189 28.80 -29.06 -16.70
CA ALA A 189 29.39 -30.00 -17.65
C ALA A 189 28.62 -31.31 -17.80
N GLN A 190 28.04 -31.81 -16.70
CA GLN A 190 27.33 -33.09 -16.68
C GLN A 190 25.87 -32.94 -17.11
N GLN A 191 25.17 -31.87 -16.72
CA GLN A 191 23.80 -31.63 -17.17
C GLN A 191 23.71 -31.21 -18.64
N HIS A 192 24.75 -30.60 -19.23
CA HIS A 192 24.71 -30.02 -20.57
C HIS A 192 24.12 -30.93 -21.66
N GLY A 193 24.43 -32.22 -21.63
CA GLY A 193 23.93 -33.24 -22.58
C GLY A 193 22.69 -34.03 -22.13
N MET A 194 22.13 -33.76 -20.95
CA MET A 194 20.92 -34.43 -20.44
C MET A 194 19.67 -33.82 -21.07
N LYS A 195 18.60 -34.61 -21.26
CA LYS A 195 17.31 -34.06 -21.71
C LYS A 195 16.53 -33.50 -20.53
N LEU A 196 15.73 -32.46 -20.75
CA LEU A 196 14.92 -31.81 -19.71
C LEU A 196 14.00 -32.79 -18.94
N ARG A 197 13.49 -33.85 -19.59
CA ARG A 197 12.75 -34.92 -18.89
C ARG A 197 13.64 -35.79 -18.01
N ASP A 198 14.85 -36.11 -18.45
CA ASP A 198 15.80 -36.86 -17.64
C ASP A 198 16.21 -36.03 -16.40
N LEU A 199 16.32 -34.69 -16.55
CA LEU A 199 16.59 -33.75 -15.47
C LEU A 199 15.40 -33.61 -14.49
N ARG A 200 14.14 -33.59 -14.96
CA ARG A 200 12.94 -33.67 -14.10
C ARG A 200 12.85 -35.00 -13.35
N ASP A 201 13.16 -36.12 -14.02
CA ASP A 201 13.16 -37.44 -13.39
C ASP A 201 14.22 -37.55 -12.27
N VAL A 202 15.35 -36.84 -12.40
CA VAL A 202 16.37 -36.69 -11.33
C VAL A 202 15.86 -35.78 -10.22
N GLU A 203 15.41 -34.56 -10.55
CA GLU A 203 14.94 -33.56 -9.58
C GLU A 203 13.81 -34.10 -8.69
N GLN A 204 12.79 -34.74 -9.27
CA GLN A 204 11.73 -35.42 -8.51
C GLN A 204 12.24 -36.62 -7.69
N GLY A 205 13.39 -37.19 -8.07
CA GLY A 205 14.07 -38.26 -7.34
C GLY A 205 14.84 -37.78 -6.11
N LEU A 206 15.22 -36.51 -6.05
CA LEU A 206 15.92 -35.89 -4.91
C LEU A 206 14.98 -35.56 -3.74
N GLY A 207 13.67 -35.49 -3.96
CA GLY A 207 12.65 -35.30 -2.92
C GLY A 207 12.75 -33.92 -2.26
N ASP A 208 13.23 -33.87 -1.01
CA ASP A 208 13.42 -32.62 -0.27
C ASP A 208 14.59 -31.78 -0.85
N ASP A 209 15.48 -32.38 -1.66
CA ASP A 209 16.62 -31.75 -2.35
C ASP A 209 16.34 -31.39 -3.82
N LYS A 210 15.07 -31.40 -4.26
CA LYS A 210 14.67 -31.12 -5.66
C LYS A 210 15.24 -29.80 -6.22
N ASN A 211 15.37 -28.78 -5.36
CA ASN A 211 15.84 -27.44 -5.71
C ASN A 211 17.24 -27.43 -6.34
N LEU A 212 18.11 -28.40 -6.03
CA LEU A 212 19.52 -28.41 -6.45
C LEU A 212 19.72 -28.33 -7.98
N ILE A 213 18.76 -28.81 -8.77
CA ILE A 213 18.83 -28.69 -10.23
C ILE A 213 18.58 -27.23 -10.65
N ALA A 214 17.50 -26.60 -10.17
CA ALA A 214 17.15 -25.21 -10.48
C ALA A 214 18.13 -24.20 -9.89
N ASP A 215 18.58 -24.40 -8.64
CA ASP A 215 19.59 -23.58 -7.97
C ASP A 215 20.89 -23.51 -8.78
N SER A 216 21.29 -24.65 -9.37
CA SER A 216 22.44 -24.69 -10.27
C SER A 216 22.21 -23.87 -11.55
N TRP A 217 20.98 -23.83 -12.07
CA TRP A 217 20.62 -23.04 -13.26
C TRP A 217 20.60 -21.54 -12.97
N GLN A 218 20.09 -21.13 -11.81
CA GLN A 218 20.11 -19.72 -11.42
C GLN A 218 21.54 -19.23 -11.18
N LEU A 219 22.35 -19.97 -10.44
CA LEU A 219 23.77 -19.63 -10.27
C LEU A 219 24.56 -19.64 -11.59
N MET A 220 24.30 -20.58 -12.51
CA MET A 220 24.94 -20.60 -13.83
C MET A 220 24.49 -19.44 -14.74
N SER A 221 23.22 -19.03 -14.66
CA SER A 221 22.67 -17.97 -15.50
C SER A 221 22.87 -16.56 -14.95
N ASN A 222 23.34 -16.42 -13.70
CA ASN A 222 23.47 -15.12 -13.06
C ASN A 222 24.71 -14.33 -13.55
N PRO A 223 24.56 -13.09 -14.07
CA PRO A 223 25.67 -12.27 -14.54
C PRO A 223 26.54 -11.70 -13.40
N GLN A 224 26.19 -11.91 -12.14
CA GLN A 224 26.98 -11.55 -10.97
C GLN A 224 27.86 -12.71 -10.48
N VAL A 225 27.58 -13.93 -10.89
CA VAL A 225 28.33 -15.15 -10.55
C VAL A 225 29.43 -15.40 -11.60
N SER A 226 30.54 -15.98 -11.17
CA SER A 226 31.60 -16.49 -12.04
C SER A 226 32.22 -17.74 -11.41
N PHE A 227 32.60 -18.71 -12.24
CA PHE A 227 33.04 -20.03 -11.80
C PHE A 227 34.10 -20.63 -12.73
N ASP A 228 34.77 -21.69 -12.26
CA ASP A 228 35.82 -22.39 -12.99
C ASP A 228 35.25 -23.08 -14.24
N LYS A 229 36.00 -23.09 -15.35
CA LYS A 229 35.52 -23.66 -16.62
C LYS A 229 35.83 -25.15 -16.71
N THR A 230 34.83 -25.94 -17.09
CA THR A 230 34.95 -27.38 -17.36
C THR A 230 34.69 -27.67 -18.84
N GLU A 231 35.32 -28.71 -19.41
CA GLU A 231 34.89 -29.20 -20.73
C GLU A 231 33.52 -29.88 -20.58
N LEU A 232 32.58 -29.62 -21.50
CA LEU A 232 31.17 -30.01 -21.37
C LEU A 232 30.92 -31.52 -21.67
N THR A 233 31.61 -32.37 -20.91
CA THR A 233 31.62 -33.83 -20.99
C THR A 233 31.89 -34.43 -19.61
N VAL A 234 31.07 -35.40 -19.19
CA VAL A 234 31.27 -36.19 -17.95
C VAL A 234 32.69 -36.78 -17.89
N GLY A 235 33.33 -36.76 -16.73
CA GLY A 235 34.73 -37.17 -16.53
C GLY A 235 35.78 -36.09 -16.86
N ALA A 236 35.38 -34.89 -17.26
CA ALA A 236 36.29 -33.73 -17.35
C ALA A 236 36.42 -33.04 -15.98
N LEU A 237 37.63 -32.56 -15.66
CA LEU A 237 37.86 -31.71 -14.49
C LEU A 237 37.91 -30.24 -14.90
N ASP A 238 37.55 -29.38 -13.96
CA ASP A 238 37.53 -27.92 -14.07
C ASP A 238 38.94 -27.31 -14.06
N ASN A 239 39.08 -26.17 -14.75
CA ASN A 239 40.32 -25.42 -14.88
C ASN A 239 40.23 -24.05 -14.18
N PRO A 240 40.77 -23.89 -12.95
CA PRO A 240 40.76 -22.61 -12.24
C PRO A 240 41.68 -21.52 -12.83
N GLU A 241 42.43 -21.80 -13.91
CA GLU A 241 43.09 -20.76 -14.71
C GLU A 241 42.13 -20.12 -15.77
N GLU A 242 40.96 -20.73 -16.02
CA GLU A 242 39.96 -20.25 -16.96
C GLU A 242 38.59 -20.05 -16.27
N ILE A 243 38.25 -18.82 -15.89
CA ILE A 243 36.95 -18.47 -15.32
C ILE A 243 35.93 -18.18 -16.41
N VAL A 244 34.72 -18.71 -16.27
CA VAL A 244 33.53 -18.28 -17.03
C VAL A 244 32.65 -17.36 -16.19
N LYS A 245 32.08 -16.35 -16.84
CA LYS A 245 31.02 -15.50 -16.28
C LYS A 245 29.67 -16.19 -16.47
N GLY A 246 28.80 -16.16 -15.47
CA GLY A 246 27.42 -16.63 -15.59
C GLY A 246 26.62 -15.86 -16.65
N GLY A 247 25.58 -16.53 -17.16
CA GLY A 247 24.66 -16.02 -18.18
C GLY A 247 23.90 -17.14 -18.91
N PHE A 248 22.85 -16.82 -19.68
CA PHE A 248 21.96 -17.82 -20.31
C PHE A 248 22.71 -18.92 -21.11
N ALA A 249 23.78 -18.55 -21.81
CA ALA A 249 24.60 -19.47 -22.60
C ALA A 249 25.31 -20.56 -21.77
N GLN A 250 25.39 -20.41 -20.44
CA GLN A 250 25.97 -21.39 -19.52
C GLN A 250 25.01 -22.54 -19.16
N LEU A 251 23.70 -22.37 -19.38
CA LEU A 251 22.67 -23.36 -19.07
C LEU A 251 22.79 -24.64 -19.93
N PRO A 252 22.20 -25.78 -19.52
CA PRO A 252 22.10 -26.96 -20.37
C PRO A 252 21.37 -26.68 -21.70
N GLU A 253 21.78 -27.33 -22.80
CA GLU A 253 21.15 -27.11 -24.14
C GLU A 253 19.64 -27.38 -24.11
N SER A 254 19.23 -28.36 -23.29
CA SER A 254 17.84 -28.79 -23.10
C SER A 254 17.01 -27.87 -22.20
N VAL A 255 17.63 -26.95 -21.45
CA VAL A 255 16.97 -25.85 -20.75
C VAL A 255 16.80 -24.69 -21.72
N GLN A 256 17.89 -24.27 -22.37
CA GLN A 256 17.91 -23.15 -23.32
C GLN A 256 16.83 -23.28 -24.41
N HIS A 257 16.70 -24.47 -24.97
CA HIS A 257 15.75 -24.79 -26.05
C HIS A 257 14.58 -25.66 -25.56
N GLY A 258 14.34 -25.69 -24.24
CA GLY A 258 13.46 -26.64 -23.56
C GLY A 258 11.96 -26.46 -23.79
N ASP A 259 11.19 -27.41 -23.26
CA ASP A 259 9.73 -27.27 -23.11
C ASP A 259 9.45 -26.23 -22.02
N LEU A 260 8.82 -25.11 -22.38
CA LEU A 260 8.71 -23.93 -21.52
C LEU A 260 8.02 -24.23 -20.19
N ARG A 261 6.92 -25.01 -20.22
CA ARG A 261 6.15 -25.34 -19.02
C ARG A 261 6.91 -26.28 -18.10
N LEU A 262 7.70 -27.21 -18.67
CA LEU A 262 8.54 -28.12 -17.90
C LEU A 262 9.76 -27.41 -17.30
N THR A 263 10.37 -26.46 -18.01
CA THR A 263 11.45 -25.63 -17.43
C THR A 263 10.92 -24.77 -16.28
N ALA A 264 9.77 -24.11 -16.47
CA ALA A 264 9.17 -23.25 -15.44
C ALA A 264 8.80 -24.04 -14.17
N ALA A 265 8.15 -25.20 -14.30
CA ALA A 265 7.84 -26.06 -13.16
C ALA A 265 9.09 -26.61 -12.44
N MET A 266 10.27 -26.66 -13.10
CA MET A 266 11.53 -26.96 -12.43
C MET A 266 12.11 -25.75 -11.70
N VAL A 267 11.96 -24.55 -12.25
CA VAL A 267 12.40 -23.29 -11.63
C VAL A 267 11.57 -22.95 -10.39
N GLU A 268 10.25 -23.16 -10.44
CA GLU A 268 9.33 -23.05 -9.28
C GLU A 268 9.71 -23.99 -8.11
N ASP A 269 10.33 -25.14 -8.42
CA ASP A 269 10.83 -26.10 -7.41
C ASP A 269 12.19 -25.69 -6.79
N GLY A 270 12.78 -24.55 -7.22
CA GLY A 270 14.06 -24.01 -6.77
C GLY A 270 14.01 -23.06 -5.57
N SER A 271 15.17 -22.49 -5.22
CA SER A 271 15.33 -21.51 -4.14
C SER A 271 15.12 -20.08 -4.63
N ALA A 272 14.03 -19.44 -4.19
CA ALA A 272 13.72 -18.04 -4.48
C ALA A 272 14.87 -17.05 -4.16
N ALA A 273 15.71 -17.35 -3.15
CA ALA A 273 16.87 -16.52 -2.82
C ALA A 273 17.96 -16.48 -3.91
N LEU A 274 17.94 -17.42 -4.87
CA LEU A 274 18.87 -17.44 -6.01
C LEU A 274 18.24 -16.87 -7.29
N GLN A 275 16.92 -16.68 -7.30
CA GLN A 275 16.16 -16.07 -8.39
C GLN A 275 16.25 -14.54 -8.32
N HIS A 276 17.46 -14.02 -8.52
CA HIS A 276 17.73 -12.60 -8.36
C HIS A 276 18.65 -12.09 -9.46
N ASN A 277 18.11 -11.29 -10.37
CA ASN A 277 18.80 -10.71 -11.52
C ASN A 277 19.40 -11.79 -12.46
N THR A 278 18.68 -12.87 -12.75
CA THR A 278 19.16 -13.99 -13.59
C THR A 278 18.92 -13.76 -15.09
N GLU A 279 19.69 -14.44 -15.95
CA GLU A 279 19.42 -14.47 -17.40
C GLU A 279 18.46 -15.61 -17.78
N LEU A 280 18.20 -16.56 -16.87
CA LEU A 280 17.19 -17.61 -17.08
C LEU A 280 15.79 -17.01 -17.01
N ASP A 281 15.48 -16.29 -15.94
CA ASP A 281 14.13 -15.80 -15.65
C ASP A 281 13.72 -14.72 -16.66
N ARG A 282 14.66 -13.84 -17.06
CA ARG A 282 14.49 -12.93 -18.21
C ARG A 282 14.13 -13.68 -19.50
N HIS A 283 14.84 -14.75 -19.85
CA HIS A 283 14.53 -15.51 -21.06
C HIS A 283 13.22 -16.31 -20.93
N LEU A 284 12.83 -16.74 -19.72
CA LEU A 284 11.52 -17.33 -19.47
C LEU A 284 10.42 -16.31 -19.72
N LEU A 285 10.54 -15.07 -19.22
CA LEU A 285 9.61 -13.96 -19.49
C LEU A 285 9.45 -13.68 -21.00
N VAL A 286 10.54 -13.55 -21.77
CA VAL A 286 10.50 -13.39 -23.24
C VAL A 286 9.71 -14.53 -23.92
N ARG A 287 9.86 -15.77 -23.42
CA ARG A 287 9.17 -16.94 -23.97
C ARG A 287 7.71 -17.04 -23.53
N ALA A 288 7.36 -16.56 -22.34
CA ALA A 288 5.98 -16.47 -21.86
C ALA A 288 5.20 -15.38 -22.60
N ASP A 289 5.80 -14.20 -22.78
CA ASP A 289 5.31 -13.14 -23.68
C ASP A 289 5.03 -13.68 -25.09
N THR A 290 6.01 -14.38 -25.70
CA THR A 290 5.85 -14.99 -27.03
C THR A 290 4.73 -16.04 -27.05
N ALA A 291 4.52 -16.77 -25.95
CA ALA A 291 3.42 -17.73 -25.82
C ALA A 291 2.06 -17.01 -25.67
N THR A 292 2.03 -15.88 -24.97
CA THR A 292 0.84 -15.06 -24.68
C THR A 292 0.32 -14.40 -25.96
N ASP A 293 1.20 -13.73 -26.71
CA ASP A 293 0.93 -13.14 -28.04
C ASP A 293 0.23 -14.16 -28.96
N ASP A 294 0.82 -15.35 -29.07
CA ASP A 294 0.36 -16.47 -29.92
C ASP A 294 -0.85 -17.25 -29.34
N ALA A 295 -1.33 -16.87 -28.15
CA ALA A 295 -2.46 -17.45 -27.44
C ALA A 295 -3.71 -16.56 -27.35
N ARG A 296 -3.60 -15.26 -27.63
CA ARG A 296 -4.67 -14.26 -27.46
C ARG A 296 -6.01 -14.74 -28.00
N PHE A 297 -7.08 -14.60 -27.21
CA PHE A 297 -8.41 -15.15 -27.55
C PHE A 297 -8.97 -14.55 -28.86
N GLU A 298 -8.69 -13.27 -29.10
CA GLU A 298 -8.89 -12.60 -30.39
C GLU A 298 -8.29 -13.39 -31.55
N ASP A 299 -6.99 -13.69 -31.51
CA ASP A 299 -6.30 -14.36 -32.62
C ASP A 299 -6.63 -15.84 -32.75
N ALA A 300 -6.84 -16.54 -31.63
CA ALA A 300 -7.42 -17.89 -31.66
C ALA A 300 -8.77 -17.89 -32.39
N SER A 301 -9.63 -16.90 -32.10
CA SER A 301 -10.95 -16.73 -32.72
C SER A 301 -10.87 -16.26 -34.17
N ARG A 302 -9.96 -15.35 -34.53
CA ARG A 302 -9.70 -14.90 -35.91
C ARG A 302 -9.22 -16.07 -36.78
N HIS A 303 -8.22 -16.83 -36.30
CA HIS A 303 -7.69 -18.00 -37.00
C HIS A 303 -8.74 -19.10 -37.14
N ALA A 304 -9.58 -19.33 -36.12
CA ALA A 304 -10.68 -20.26 -36.19
C ALA A 304 -11.75 -19.81 -37.20
N MET A 305 -12.19 -18.54 -37.17
CA MET A 305 -13.16 -17.98 -38.12
C MET A 305 -12.69 -18.02 -39.58
N ALA A 306 -11.39 -17.83 -39.84
CA ALA A 306 -10.82 -18.01 -41.18
C ALA A 306 -10.93 -19.47 -41.69
N ASN A 307 -10.97 -20.46 -40.78
CA ASN A 307 -11.00 -21.88 -41.09
C ASN A 307 -12.42 -22.47 -41.05
N LYS A 308 -12.98 -22.75 -42.23
CA LYS A 308 -14.37 -23.22 -42.44
C LYS A 308 -14.63 -24.69 -42.04
N SER A 309 -13.87 -25.23 -41.08
CA SER A 309 -13.95 -26.60 -40.59
C SER A 309 -13.93 -26.60 -39.06
N GLY A 310 -15.06 -26.91 -38.42
CA GLY A 310 -15.25 -26.85 -36.97
C GLY A 310 -14.35 -27.76 -36.13
N GLU A 311 -13.63 -28.69 -36.74
CA GLU A 311 -12.60 -29.51 -36.06
C GLU A 311 -11.40 -28.64 -35.64
N ARG A 312 -10.94 -27.72 -36.52
CA ARG A 312 -9.81 -26.82 -36.22
C ARG A 312 -10.13 -25.73 -35.20
N TRP A 313 -11.41 -25.40 -35.01
CA TRP A 313 -11.84 -24.45 -33.98
C TRP A 313 -11.48 -24.93 -32.57
N HIS A 314 -11.77 -26.21 -32.28
CA HIS A 314 -11.46 -26.81 -30.98
C HIS A 314 -9.94 -26.90 -30.79
N GLU A 315 -9.19 -27.28 -31.84
CA GLU A 315 -7.73 -27.31 -31.85
C GLU A 315 -7.10 -25.94 -31.53
N SER A 316 -7.58 -24.85 -32.16
CA SER A 316 -7.10 -23.48 -31.90
C SER A 316 -7.41 -23.02 -30.47
N LEU A 317 -8.61 -23.29 -29.95
CA LEU A 317 -8.99 -22.91 -28.58
C LEU A 317 -8.22 -23.71 -27.52
N HIS A 318 -8.03 -25.02 -27.72
CA HIS A 318 -7.19 -25.83 -26.82
C HIS A 318 -5.73 -25.37 -26.81
N ARG A 319 -5.19 -24.93 -27.96
CA ARG A 319 -3.84 -24.32 -28.02
C ARG A 319 -3.78 -23.01 -27.22
N SER A 320 -4.78 -22.14 -27.35
CA SER A 320 -4.87 -20.87 -26.61
C SER A 320 -4.96 -21.09 -25.09
N CYS A 321 -5.70 -22.09 -24.61
CA CYS A 321 -5.68 -22.45 -23.18
C CYS A 321 -4.30 -22.95 -22.76
N TYR A 322 -3.72 -23.94 -23.46
CA TYR A 322 -2.43 -24.53 -23.09
C TYR A 322 -1.29 -23.50 -23.05
N LEU A 323 -1.28 -22.53 -23.96
CA LEU A 323 -0.25 -21.49 -24.00
C LEU A 323 -0.42 -20.47 -22.86
N ARG A 324 -1.65 -20.07 -22.50
CA ARG A 324 -1.90 -19.25 -21.30
C ARG A 324 -1.50 -19.99 -20.02
N GLU A 325 -1.92 -21.25 -19.87
CA GLU A 325 -1.48 -22.16 -18.80
C GLU A 325 0.05 -22.39 -18.75
N THR A 326 0.77 -22.08 -19.84
CA THR A 326 2.23 -22.15 -19.88
C THR A 326 2.86 -20.81 -19.50
N ALA A 327 2.21 -19.68 -19.80
CA ALA A 327 2.65 -18.35 -19.37
C ALA A 327 2.36 -18.12 -17.88
N GLU A 328 1.17 -18.49 -17.37
CA GLU A 328 0.84 -18.52 -15.94
C GLU A 328 1.92 -19.26 -15.13
N GLN A 329 2.22 -20.51 -15.53
CA GLN A 329 3.25 -21.35 -14.92
C GLN A 329 4.66 -20.72 -14.97
N VAL A 330 4.97 -19.93 -16.00
CA VAL A 330 6.24 -19.18 -16.06
C VAL A 330 6.20 -18.01 -15.09
N PHE A 331 5.14 -17.21 -15.09
CA PHE A 331 5.02 -16.04 -14.23
C PHE A 331 5.15 -16.43 -12.76
N SER A 332 4.40 -17.43 -12.28
CA SER A 332 4.53 -17.97 -10.91
C SER A 332 5.95 -18.47 -10.60
N ALA A 333 6.65 -19.03 -11.59
CA ALA A 333 8.01 -19.52 -11.42
C ALA A 333 9.07 -18.41 -11.36
N VAL A 334 8.82 -17.24 -11.95
CA VAL A 334 9.79 -16.11 -12.00
C VAL A 334 9.42 -14.92 -11.10
N THR A 335 8.25 -14.94 -10.45
CA THR A 335 7.80 -13.90 -9.49
C THR A 335 8.91 -13.39 -8.54
N PRO A 336 9.80 -14.23 -7.97
CA PRO A 336 10.84 -13.74 -7.06
C PRO A 336 11.96 -12.92 -7.71
N ASP A 337 12.17 -13.00 -9.02
CA ASP A 337 13.21 -12.21 -9.70
C ASP A 337 12.66 -10.82 -10.10
N HIS A 338 12.54 -9.96 -9.09
CA HIS A 338 12.10 -8.57 -9.24
C HIS A 338 12.93 -7.78 -10.27
N TYR A 339 14.21 -8.15 -10.49
CA TYR A 339 15.06 -7.54 -11.51
C TYR A 339 14.71 -8.00 -12.93
N ALA A 340 14.45 -9.29 -13.14
CA ALA A 340 13.96 -9.79 -14.42
C ALA A 340 12.59 -9.20 -14.77
N ILE A 341 11.73 -9.01 -13.77
CA ILE A 341 10.40 -8.42 -13.95
C ILE A 341 10.48 -6.91 -14.20
N HIS A 342 11.32 -6.18 -13.45
CA HIS A 342 11.64 -4.78 -13.73
C HIS A 342 12.03 -4.59 -15.19
N ASP A 343 13.03 -5.33 -15.67
CA ASP A 343 13.53 -5.16 -17.04
C ASP A 343 12.48 -5.53 -18.11
N ALA A 344 11.55 -6.44 -17.80
CA ALA A 344 10.44 -6.80 -18.70
C ALA A 344 9.37 -5.69 -18.78
N VAL A 345 9.15 -4.97 -17.67
CA VAL A 345 8.21 -3.83 -17.59
C VAL A 345 8.82 -2.56 -18.20
N THR A 346 10.10 -2.27 -17.91
CA THR A 346 10.79 -1.04 -18.34
C THR A 346 11.43 -1.13 -19.75
N GLY A 347 11.20 -2.24 -20.48
CA GLY A 347 11.72 -2.45 -21.83
C GLY A 347 13.24 -2.70 -21.93
N GLU A 348 13.90 -3.02 -20.81
CA GLU A 348 15.35 -3.25 -20.75
C GLU A 348 15.78 -4.66 -21.24
N ILE A 349 14.83 -5.60 -21.50
CA ILE A 349 15.12 -6.94 -22.06
C ILE A 349 15.16 -6.94 -23.60
N ASP A 350 16.27 -7.45 -24.16
CA ASP A 350 16.50 -7.67 -25.59
C ASP A 350 15.43 -8.62 -26.22
N GLY A 351 14.35 -8.04 -26.75
CA GLY A 351 13.21 -8.76 -27.35
C GLY A 351 11.84 -8.31 -26.85
N LEU A 352 11.78 -7.64 -25.69
CA LEU A 352 10.58 -7.03 -25.13
C LEU A 352 10.72 -5.50 -25.20
N PRO A 353 10.28 -4.86 -26.30
CA PRO A 353 10.27 -3.40 -26.37
C PRO A 353 9.20 -2.83 -25.43
N ASP A 354 9.37 -1.54 -25.12
CA ASP A 354 8.50 -0.65 -24.36
C ASP A 354 7.00 -0.95 -24.60
N ASP A 355 6.20 -0.91 -23.54
CA ASP A 355 4.76 -1.26 -23.47
C ASP A 355 4.36 -2.70 -23.84
N LYS A 356 5.12 -3.45 -24.66
CA LYS A 356 4.67 -4.73 -25.24
C LYS A 356 4.28 -5.76 -24.17
N PHE A 357 5.12 -5.93 -23.15
CA PHE A 357 4.92 -6.92 -22.09
C PHE A 357 3.63 -6.63 -21.29
N LEU A 358 3.43 -5.38 -20.88
CA LEU A 358 2.22 -4.91 -20.22
C LEU A 358 0.99 -5.03 -21.12
N TRP A 359 1.14 -4.77 -22.42
CA TRP A 359 0.07 -4.88 -23.40
C TRP A 359 -0.40 -6.34 -23.54
N ASP A 360 0.51 -7.31 -23.76
CA ASP A 360 0.11 -8.72 -23.92
C ASP A 360 -0.42 -9.34 -22.61
N ILE A 361 0.04 -8.88 -21.45
CA ILE A 361 -0.53 -9.25 -20.13
C ILE A 361 -1.97 -8.74 -20.00
N THR A 362 -2.22 -7.45 -20.23
CA THR A 362 -3.53 -6.83 -20.00
C THR A 362 -4.57 -7.18 -21.07
N HIS A 363 -4.15 -7.46 -22.31
CA HIS A 363 -5.04 -7.82 -23.40
C HIS A 363 -5.27 -9.34 -23.53
N THR A 364 -4.81 -10.11 -22.56
CA THR A 364 -5.08 -11.54 -22.42
C THR A 364 -6.10 -11.78 -21.31
N VAL A 365 -7.13 -12.58 -21.60
CA VAL A 365 -8.04 -13.12 -20.56
C VAL A 365 -7.37 -14.33 -19.94
N TRP A 366 -7.09 -14.30 -18.65
CA TRP A 366 -6.30 -15.33 -17.96
C TRP A 366 -7.17 -16.47 -17.39
N PRO A 367 -6.83 -17.75 -17.62
CA PRO A 367 -7.50 -18.91 -17.02
C PRO A 367 -7.61 -18.87 -15.48
N ASP A 368 -6.62 -18.29 -14.80
CA ASP A 368 -6.53 -18.11 -13.35
C ASP A 368 -7.16 -16.81 -12.80
N HIS A 369 -7.87 -16.04 -13.64
CA HIS A 369 -8.38 -14.68 -13.34
C HIS A 369 -7.30 -13.60 -13.13
N GLY A 370 -6.07 -13.88 -13.56
CA GLY A 370 -4.94 -12.96 -13.54
C GLY A 370 -3.98 -13.14 -12.37
N ASP A 371 -4.17 -14.17 -11.54
CA ASP A 371 -3.41 -14.43 -10.30
C ASP A 371 -1.88 -14.50 -10.55
N ALA A 372 -1.43 -15.38 -11.44
CA ALA A 372 0.00 -15.51 -11.75
C ALA A 372 0.58 -14.28 -12.47
N ALA A 373 -0.25 -13.56 -13.23
CA ALA A 373 0.17 -12.33 -13.93
C ALA A 373 0.21 -11.11 -12.99
N GLY A 374 -0.67 -11.07 -11.99
CA GLY A 374 -0.76 -10.03 -10.96
C GLY A 374 0.47 -10.04 -10.06
N ALA A 375 0.90 -11.23 -9.63
CA ALA A 375 2.05 -11.44 -8.76
C ALA A 375 3.37 -10.79 -9.26
N LEU A 376 3.45 -10.47 -10.57
CA LEU A 376 4.56 -9.72 -11.17
C LEU A 376 4.62 -8.24 -10.75
N PHE A 377 3.57 -7.69 -10.14
CA PHE A 377 3.45 -6.26 -9.82
C PHE A 377 3.32 -5.99 -8.32
N SER A 378 2.68 -6.89 -7.56
CA SER A 378 2.38 -6.67 -6.13
C SER A 378 3.63 -6.50 -5.25
N TRP A 379 4.77 -7.12 -5.59
CA TRP A 379 6.04 -6.95 -4.87
C TRP A 379 6.50 -5.48 -4.76
N THR A 380 6.09 -4.62 -5.69
CA THR A 380 6.43 -3.19 -5.67
C THR A 380 5.86 -2.45 -4.45
N HIS A 381 4.83 -3.01 -3.79
CA HIS A 381 4.33 -2.52 -2.50
C HIS A 381 5.39 -2.60 -1.40
N ASP A 382 5.83 -3.83 -1.09
CA ASP A 382 6.76 -4.11 0.00
C ASP A 382 8.18 -3.60 -0.31
N ALA A 383 8.58 -3.68 -1.58
CA ALA A 383 9.87 -3.17 -2.05
C ALA A 383 9.94 -1.64 -2.18
N ALA A 384 8.85 -0.89 -1.95
CA ALA A 384 8.84 0.58 -2.02
C ALA A 384 9.79 1.28 -1.02
N THR A 385 10.39 0.54 -0.09
CA THR A 385 11.53 0.97 0.73
C THR A 385 12.58 -0.12 0.83
N GLY A 386 13.84 0.24 1.07
CA GLY A 386 14.94 -0.72 1.25
C GLY A 386 15.89 -0.79 0.06
N ALA A 387 16.42 -1.99 -0.23
CA ALA A 387 17.43 -2.20 -1.27
C ALA A 387 16.85 -2.08 -2.70
N GLU A 388 15.66 -2.63 -2.92
CA GLU A 388 15.03 -2.71 -4.24
C GLU A 388 14.12 -1.51 -4.57
N ALA A 389 14.03 -0.51 -3.67
CA ALA A 389 13.17 0.66 -3.86
C ALA A 389 13.39 1.39 -5.19
N GLN A 390 14.64 1.40 -5.70
CA GLN A 390 14.95 1.99 -7.01
C GLN A 390 14.36 1.22 -8.19
N ILE A 391 14.27 -0.12 -8.13
CA ILE A 391 13.59 -0.89 -9.18
C ILE A 391 12.08 -0.88 -8.98
N ALA A 392 11.60 -1.02 -7.73
CA ALA A 392 10.17 -0.95 -7.41
C ALA A 392 9.53 0.36 -7.88
N GLY A 393 10.19 1.50 -7.61
CA GLY A 393 9.72 2.82 -8.06
C GLY A 393 9.68 2.97 -9.59
N LYS A 394 10.69 2.43 -10.32
CA LYS A 394 10.70 2.45 -11.79
C LYS A 394 9.62 1.55 -12.39
N THR A 395 9.47 0.33 -11.87
CA THR A 395 8.41 -0.60 -12.28
C THR A 395 7.02 -0.02 -12.02
N ALA A 396 6.81 0.61 -10.86
CA ALA A 396 5.57 1.30 -10.54
C ALA A 396 5.32 2.52 -11.45
N HIS A 397 6.36 3.28 -11.82
CA HIS A 397 6.25 4.40 -12.76
C HIS A 397 5.79 3.92 -14.15
N ASP A 398 6.50 2.98 -14.76
CA ASP A 398 6.22 2.53 -16.13
C ASP A 398 4.88 1.76 -16.19
N LEU A 399 4.55 0.96 -15.18
CA LEU A 399 3.21 0.35 -15.02
C LEU A 399 2.11 1.42 -14.96
N SER A 400 2.29 2.48 -14.15
CA SER A 400 1.30 3.54 -14.01
C SER A 400 1.18 4.40 -15.28
N ALA A 401 2.30 4.67 -15.96
CA ALA A 401 2.31 5.37 -17.24
C ALA A 401 1.52 4.58 -18.30
N TYR A 402 1.74 3.26 -18.37
CA TYR A 402 1.00 2.36 -19.24
C TYR A 402 -0.51 2.34 -18.95
N LEU A 403 -0.91 2.06 -17.69
CA LEU A 403 -2.31 2.03 -17.28
C LEU A 403 -3.00 3.39 -17.51
N GLY A 404 -2.27 4.49 -17.28
CA GLY A 404 -2.74 5.85 -17.52
C GLY A 404 -2.94 6.19 -19.00
N ALA A 405 -2.01 5.76 -19.85
CA ALA A 405 -2.10 5.94 -21.30
C ALA A 405 -3.18 5.06 -21.96
N HIS A 406 -3.34 3.82 -21.51
CA HIS A 406 -4.26 2.84 -22.09
C HIS A 406 -5.62 2.74 -21.38
N GLY A 407 -5.88 3.47 -20.29
CA GLY A 407 -7.06 3.20 -19.45
C GLY A 407 -8.43 3.26 -20.14
N LYS A 408 -8.54 4.04 -21.22
CA LYS A 408 -9.73 4.06 -22.09
C LYS A 408 -9.94 2.75 -22.86
N GLU A 409 -8.86 2.11 -23.31
CA GLU A 409 -8.85 0.81 -24.01
C GLU A 409 -9.06 -0.33 -23.01
N LEU A 410 -8.38 -0.28 -21.85
CA LEU A 410 -8.47 -1.29 -20.80
C LEU A 410 -9.85 -1.37 -20.13
N ASN A 411 -10.62 -0.28 -20.11
CA ASN A 411 -12.02 -0.30 -19.65
C ASN A 411 -13.01 -0.85 -20.69
N HIS A 412 -12.59 -1.02 -21.95
CA HIS A 412 -13.44 -1.38 -23.09
C HIS A 412 -12.78 -2.45 -24.00
N LEU A 413 -12.18 -3.46 -23.39
CA LEU A 413 -11.48 -4.55 -24.07
C LEU A 413 -12.47 -5.37 -24.94
N PRO A 414 -12.24 -5.49 -26.27
CA PRO A 414 -13.18 -6.16 -27.17
C PRO A 414 -13.02 -7.68 -27.12
N ILE A 415 -13.99 -8.39 -26.54
CA ILE A 415 -14.00 -9.86 -26.53
C ILE A 415 -14.91 -10.40 -27.63
N VAL A 416 -14.28 -11.08 -28.60
CA VAL A 416 -14.91 -11.56 -29.84
C VAL A 416 -16.14 -12.44 -29.57
N GLY A 417 -17.33 -11.83 -29.76
CA GLY A 417 -18.63 -12.50 -29.64
C GLY A 417 -19.31 -12.36 -28.28
N PHE A 418 -18.69 -11.68 -27.31
CA PHE A 418 -19.24 -11.47 -25.97
C PHE A 418 -19.57 -10.02 -25.68
N GLY A 419 -18.68 -9.07 -26.00
CA GLY A 419 -18.95 -7.65 -25.78
C GLY A 419 -17.70 -6.77 -25.80
N LEU A 420 -17.86 -5.58 -25.23
CA LEU A 420 -16.78 -4.87 -24.55
C LEU A 420 -16.81 -5.33 -23.09
N HIS A 421 -15.65 -5.37 -22.44
CA HIS A 421 -15.47 -5.77 -21.04
C HIS A 421 -14.37 -4.91 -20.41
N SER A 422 -14.35 -4.76 -19.10
CA SER A 422 -13.28 -4.04 -18.39
C SER A 422 -12.14 -4.99 -17.99
N LEU A 423 -10.94 -4.46 -17.74
CA LEU A 423 -9.80 -5.28 -17.32
C LEU A 423 -10.11 -6.05 -16.01
N GLY A 424 -10.74 -5.41 -15.02
CA GLY A 424 -11.15 -6.05 -13.76
C GLY A 424 -12.31 -7.05 -13.90
N GLU A 425 -13.17 -6.91 -14.91
CA GLU A 425 -14.18 -7.93 -15.23
C GLU A 425 -13.53 -9.23 -15.78
N LEU A 426 -12.46 -9.09 -16.56
CA LEU A 426 -11.78 -10.22 -17.20
C LEU A 426 -10.73 -10.87 -16.29
N ASN A 427 -9.94 -10.05 -15.61
CA ASN A 427 -8.76 -10.42 -14.83
C ASN A 427 -8.75 -9.67 -13.47
N PRO A 428 -9.69 -9.95 -12.55
CA PRO A 428 -9.81 -9.21 -11.29
C PRO A 428 -8.55 -9.28 -10.41
N GLU A 429 -7.87 -10.43 -10.32
CA GLU A 429 -6.69 -10.58 -9.46
C GLU A 429 -5.49 -9.79 -10.01
N LEU A 430 -5.33 -9.73 -11.33
CA LEU A 430 -4.34 -8.86 -12.00
C LEU A 430 -4.53 -7.38 -11.63
N VAL A 431 -5.79 -6.90 -11.59
CA VAL A 431 -6.08 -5.50 -11.23
C VAL A 431 -5.87 -5.24 -9.73
N ARG A 432 -6.10 -6.23 -8.87
CA ARG A 432 -5.80 -6.14 -7.43
C ARG A 432 -4.31 -6.06 -7.14
N ASP A 433 -3.50 -6.94 -7.72
CA ASP A 433 -2.05 -6.89 -7.49
C ASP A 433 -1.39 -5.65 -8.11
N MET A 434 -1.90 -5.18 -9.26
CA MET A 434 -1.52 -3.87 -9.81
C MET A 434 -1.91 -2.73 -8.85
N ALA A 435 -3.11 -2.75 -8.27
CA ALA A 435 -3.53 -1.74 -7.31
C ALA A 435 -2.67 -1.76 -6.04
N HIS A 436 -2.46 -2.95 -5.45
CA HIS A 436 -1.65 -3.17 -4.26
C HIS A 436 -0.21 -2.67 -4.45
N GLY A 437 0.46 -3.10 -5.53
CA GLY A 437 1.81 -2.63 -5.88
C GLY A 437 1.92 -1.10 -6.02
N LEU A 438 0.86 -0.45 -6.52
CA LEU A 438 0.82 0.99 -6.73
C LEU A 438 0.39 1.82 -5.51
N VAL A 439 -0.09 1.21 -4.41
CA VAL A 439 -0.52 1.91 -3.17
C VAL A 439 0.54 2.89 -2.62
N PRO A 440 1.84 2.55 -2.49
CA PRO A 440 2.84 3.49 -1.97
C PRO A 440 3.07 4.72 -2.85
N TYR A 441 2.69 4.61 -4.13
CA TYR A 441 2.99 5.57 -5.19
C TYR A 441 1.79 6.44 -5.57
N VAL A 442 0.63 6.27 -4.93
CA VAL A 442 -0.59 7.09 -5.11
C VAL A 442 -0.30 8.58 -5.21
N ASN A 443 0.66 9.09 -4.44
CA ASN A 443 1.03 10.51 -4.43
C ASN A 443 1.75 10.90 -5.74
N ASN A 444 2.73 10.10 -6.17
CA ASN A 444 3.47 10.33 -7.42
C ASN A 444 2.53 10.24 -8.64
N ILE A 445 1.68 9.21 -8.65
CA ILE A 445 0.65 8.96 -9.67
C ILE A 445 -0.30 10.15 -9.79
N SER A 446 -0.77 10.69 -8.66
CA SER A 446 -1.75 11.79 -8.62
C SER A 446 -1.15 13.18 -8.90
N GLY A 447 0.18 13.30 -9.03
CA GLY A 447 0.84 14.60 -9.20
C GLY A 447 0.99 15.41 -7.91
N VAL A 448 0.85 14.78 -6.74
CA VAL A 448 0.81 15.42 -5.41
C VAL A 448 2.08 15.15 -4.60
N SER A 449 2.29 15.92 -3.54
CA SER A 449 3.55 15.93 -2.79
C SER A 449 3.80 14.67 -1.94
N GLY A 450 5.08 14.38 -1.65
CA GLY A 450 5.46 13.42 -0.61
C GLY A 450 5.14 11.94 -0.89
N GLY A 451 5.32 11.46 -2.12
CA GLY A 451 5.50 10.03 -2.42
C GLY A 451 6.99 9.63 -2.50
N PRO A 452 7.31 8.34 -2.68
CA PRO A 452 8.70 7.87 -2.82
C PRO A 452 9.45 8.57 -3.98
N PRO A 453 10.67 9.09 -3.75
CA PRO A 453 11.46 9.74 -4.81
C PRO A 453 11.99 8.76 -5.87
N GLU A 454 12.04 7.46 -5.56
CA GLU A 454 12.50 6.40 -6.47
C GLU A 454 11.57 6.19 -7.69
N PHE A 455 10.32 6.65 -7.61
CA PHE A 455 9.37 6.69 -8.75
C PHE A 455 9.77 7.73 -9.81
N GLY A 456 10.68 8.67 -9.49
CA GLY A 456 11.14 9.68 -10.43
C GLY A 456 10.16 10.82 -10.63
N GLU A 457 9.83 11.12 -11.89
CA GLU A 457 8.95 12.23 -12.27
C GLU A 457 7.46 11.85 -12.14
N HIS A 458 6.56 12.84 -12.13
CA HIS A 458 5.11 12.60 -12.11
C HIS A 458 4.62 12.18 -13.51
N LEU A 459 3.53 11.41 -13.57
CA LEU A 459 2.97 10.87 -14.82
C LEU A 459 2.38 11.95 -15.74
N ASP A 460 1.80 12.99 -15.13
CA ASP A 460 1.36 14.21 -15.79
C ASP A 460 2.34 15.34 -15.41
N ASP A 461 2.66 16.26 -16.33
CA ASP A 461 3.59 17.36 -16.08
C ASP A 461 2.95 18.76 -16.23
N GLY A 462 3.53 19.76 -15.57
CA GLY A 462 3.18 21.18 -15.77
C GLY A 462 1.68 21.51 -15.71
N THR A 463 1.14 22.07 -16.80
CA THR A 463 -0.23 22.58 -16.87
C THR A 463 -1.31 21.53 -16.55
N PRO A 464 -1.27 20.30 -17.10
CA PRO A 464 -2.08 19.16 -16.63
C PRO A 464 -2.28 19.04 -15.12
N ILE A 465 -1.21 19.12 -14.32
CA ILE A 465 -1.30 19.17 -12.85
C ILE A 465 -1.83 20.54 -12.39
N GLU A 466 -1.19 21.66 -12.78
CA GLU A 466 -1.51 23.00 -12.26
C GLU A 466 -2.98 23.43 -12.45
N SER A 467 -3.68 22.82 -13.39
CA SER A 467 -5.09 23.05 -13.72
C SER A 467 -6.06 21.94 -13.29
N GLY A 468 -5.58 20.82 -12.74
CA GLY A 468 -6.43 19.69 -12.33
C GLY A 468 -7.05 18.95 -13.51
N VAL A 469 -6.29 18.69 -14.58
CA VAL A 469 -6.78 17.88 -15.72
C VAL A 469 -6.25 16.45 -15.64
N SER A 470 -4.99 16.27 -15.22
CA SER A 470 -4.26 15.01 -14.96
C SER A 470 -4.76 13.78 -15.75
N PRO A 471 -4.68 13.80 -17.10
CA PRO A 471 -5.27 12.77 -17.96
C PRO A 471 -4.62 11.39 -17.84
N VAL A 472 -3.34 11.30 -17.45
CA VAL A 472 -2.67 10.01 -17.23
C VAL A 472 -3.05 9.45 -15.86
N ALA A 473 -3.02 10.27 -14.81
CA ALA A 473 -3.50 9.88 -13.48
C ALA A 473 -4.97 9.41 -13.51
N LYS A 474 -5.85 10.13 -14.22
CA LYS A 474 -7.24 9.70 -14.46
C LYS A 474 -7.32 8.31 -15.09
N GLY A 475 -6.44 7.97 -16.03
CA GLY A 475 -6.40 6.65 -16.65
C GLY A 475 -6.10 5.55 -15.63
N VAL A 476 -5.08 5.74 -14.78
CA VAL A 476 -4.73 4.77 -13.71
C VAL A 476 -5.91 4.53 -12.78
N PHE A 477 -6.47 5.61 -12.22
CA PHE A 477 -7.65 5.51 -11.35
C PHE A 477 -8.85 4.86 -12.07
N SER A 478 -9.07 5.13 -13.37
CA SER A 478 -10.17 4.55 -14.14
C SER A 478 -10.05 3.04 -14.35
N VAL A 479 -8.83 2.49 -14.44
CA VAL A 479 -8.60 1.05 -14.62
C VAL A 479 -8.63 0.31 -13.30
N LEU A 480 -7.93 0.81 -12.27
CA LEU A 480 -7.87 0.15 -10.97
C LEU A 480 -9.26 0.08 -10.31
N ASN A 481 -10.15 1.04 -10.59
CA ASN A 481 -11.53 1.01 -10.13
C ASN A 481 -12.44 -0.04 -10.82
N THR A 482 -11.94 -0.81 -11.79
CA THR A 482 -12.77 -1.81 -12.50
C THR A 482 -12.99 -3.11 -11.72
N ASP A 483 -12.17 -3.38 -10.69
CA ASP A 483 -12.43 -4.37 -9.64
C ASP A 483 -12.75 -3.69 -8.30
N GLU A 484 -13.66 -4.27 -7.51
CA GLU A 484 -14.17 -3.67 -6.27
C GLU A 484 -13.14 -3.65 -5.14
N SER A 485 -12.26 -4.66 -5.03
CA SER A 485 -11.24 -4.71 -3.98
C SER A 485 -10.03 -3.85 -4.33
N ALA A 486 -9.63 -3.83 -5.60
CA ALA A 486 -8.65 -2.89 -6.13
C ALA A 486 -9.09 -1.42 -5.91
N ALA A 487 -10.37 -1.13 -6.13
CA ALA A 487 -10.97 0.17 -5.81
C ALA A 487 -10.94 0.48 -4.30
N GLU A 488 -11.30 -0.47 -3.42
CA GLU A 488 -11.30 -0.26 -1.97
C GLU A 488 -9.89 0.09 -1.44
N GLU A 489 -8.87 -0.66 -1.87
CA GLU A 489 -7.50 -0.49 -1.38
C GLU A 489 -6.84 0.79 -1.91
N PHE A 490 -6.79 0.98 -3.24
CA PHE A 490 -6.07 2.10 -3.86
C PHE A 490 -6.72 3.45 -3.58
N ASN A 491 -8.05 3.54 -3.70
CA ASN A 491 -8.75 4.77 -3.31
C ASN A 491 -8.73 4.97 -1.79
N GLY A 492 -8.66 3.89 -0.99
CA GLY A 492 -8.49 3.97 0.46
C GLY A 492 -7.18 4.67 0.85
N ALA A 493 -6.07 4.32 0.19
CA ALA A 493 -4.80 5.04 0.33
C ALA A 493 -4.91 6.52 -0.10
N ALA A 494 -5.60 6.80 -1.22
CA ALA A 494 -5.82 8.18 -1.69
C ALA A 494 -6.66 9.02 -0.71
N TYR A 495 -7.76 8.47 -0.17
CA TYR A 495 -8.55 9.14 0.87
C TYR A 495 -7.77 9.32 2.18
N ALA A 496 -6.98 8.32 2.58
CA ALA A 496 -6.11 8.41 3.76
C ALA A 496 -5.13 9.59 3.63
N ARG A 497 -4.50 9.77 2.45
CA ARG A 497 -3.63 10.93 2.21
C ARG A 497 -4.40 12.25 2.18
N ALA A 498 -5.54 12.33 1.50
CA ALA A 498 -6.36 13.54 1.44
C ALA A 498 -6.72 14.06 2.85
N ILE A 499 -7.12 13.15 3.75
CA ILE A 499 -7.41 13.45 5.17
C ILE A 499 -6.18 13.98 5.91
N LEU A 500 -4.98 13.44 5.63
CA LEU A 500 -3.73 13.89 6.26
C LEU A 500 -3.32 15.30 5.81
N GLU A 501 -3.45 15.61 4.53
CA GLU A 501 -3.17 16.95 4.00
C GLU A 501 -4.10 18.01 4.60
N GLU A 502 -5.41 17.75 4.60
CA GLU A 502 -6.37 18.71 5.17
C GLU A 502 -6.22 18.85 6.70
N ARG A 503 -5.73 17.82 7.39
CA ARG A 503 -5.31 17.93 8.80
C ARG A 503 -4.09 18.83 8.95
N GLU A 504 -3.08 18.68 8.11
CA GLU A 504 -1.83 19.46 8.19
C GLU A 504 -2.09 20.95 7.90
N PHE A 505 -2.84 21.27 6.84
CA PHE A 505 -3.29 22.64 6.59
C PHE A 505 -4.08 23.22 7.77
N ALA A 506 -4.94 22.41 8.40
CA ALA A 506 -5.82 22.90 9.46
C ALA A 506 -5.13 23.05 10.83
N LEU A 507 -3.98 22.40 11.04
CA LEU A 507 -3.07 22.67 12.16
C LEU A 507 -2.12 23.84 11.88
N HIS A 508 -1.68 24.00 10.63
CA HIS A 508 -0.70 25.00 10.21
C HIS A 508 -1.20 25.92 9.08
N PRO A 509 -2.36 26.60 9.22
CA PRO A 509 -2.98 27.35 8.14
C PRO A 509 -2.11 28.54 7.71
N HIS A 510 -1.77 28.60 6.43
CA HIS A 510 -0.83 29.57 5.85
C HIS A 510 -1.38 30.26 4.60
N SER A 511 -0.71 31.34 4.20
CA SER A 511 -1.31 32.41 3.40
C SER A 511 -1.04 32.40 1.90
N ASP A 512 -0.59 31.27 1.37
CA ASP A 512 -0.34 31.15 -0.06
C ASP A 512 -1.66 30.99 -0.83
N SER A 513 -1.77 31.63 -2.00
CA SER A 513 -3.01 31.66 -2.79
C SER A 513 -3.39 30.30 -3.40
N LYS A 514 -2.53 29.30 -3.24
CA LYS A 514 -2.76 27.88 -3.54
C LYS A 514 -2.05 27.06 -2.43
N PRO A 515 -2.70 26.77 -1.29
CA PRO A 515 -2.12 25.89 -0.28
C PRO A 515 -1.93 24.49 -0.89
N ALA A 516 -0.71 23.95 -0.81
CA ALA A 516 -0.36 22.70 -1.48
C ALA A 516 -1.16 21.53 -0.93
N GLU A 517 -1.38 21.50 0.38
CA GLU A 517 -2.09 20.46 1.10
C GLU A 517 -3.56 20.36 0.65
N LEU A 518 -4.22 21.53 0.54
CA LEU A 518 -5.60 21.60 0.07
C LEU A 518 -5.69 21.22 -1.42
N PHE A 519 -4.76 21.67 -2.25
CA PHE A 519 -4.66 21.29 -3.65
C PHE A 519 -4.45 19.78 -3.84
N ASP A 520 -3.55 19.18 -3.04
CA ASP A 520 -3.22 17.77 -3.07
C ASP A 520 -4.46 16.92 -2.67
N SER A 521 -5.18 17.31 -1.61
CA SER A 521 -6.45 16.66 -1.22
C SER A 521 -7.55 16.78 -2.30
N ALA A 522 -7.76 17.97 -2.87
CA ALA A 522 -8.74 18.15 -3.95
C ALA A 522 -8.42 17.28 -5.16
N THR A 523 -7.13 17.14 -5.48
CA THR A 523 -6.62 16.31 -6.57
C THR A 523 -6.88 14.83 -6.32
N LEU A 524 -6.49 14.32 -5.15
CA LEU A 524 -6.72 12.93 -4.74
C LEU A 524 -8.22 12.56 -4.75
N ARG A 525 -9.08 13.42 -4.19
CA ARG A 525 -10.54 13.19 -4.16
C ARG A 525 -11.13 13.18 -5.56
N GLY A 526 -10.83 14.19 -6.39
CA GLY A 526 -11.32 14.27 -7.76
C GLY A 526 -10.90 13.08 -8.62
N LEU A 527 -9.69 12.55 -8.42
CA LEU A 527 -9.20 11.36 -9.13
C LEU A 527 -9.94 10.08 -8.71
N VAL A 528 -10.22 9.89 -7.41
CA VAL A 528 -11.10 8.81 -6.94
C VAL A 528 -12.50 8.94 -7.54
N ASP A 529 -13.09 10.14 -7.49
CA ASP A 529 -14.44 10.39 -7.98
C ASP A 529 -14.58 10.10 -9.49
N VAL A 530 -13.60 10.52 -10.30
CA VAL A 530 -13.54 10.23 -11.74
C VAL A 530 -13.24 8.74 -12.00
N GLY A 531 -12.33 8.13 -11.24
CA GLY A 531 -12.00 6.71 -11.37
C GLY A 531 -13.20 5.79 -11.17
N VAL A 532 -13.93 5.98 -10.06
CA VAL A 532 -15.18 5.26 -9.77
C VAL A 532 -16.22 5.50 -10.84
N HIS A 533 -16.43 6.76 -11.28
CA HIS A 533 -17.43 7.09 -12.29
C HIS A 533 -17.12 6.42 -13.65
N ASN A 534 -15.88 6.51 -14.14
CA ASN A 534 -15.47 5.90 -15.40
C ASN A 534 -15.52 4.36 -15.36
N ALA A 535 -15.19 3.75 -14.22
CA ALA A 535 -15.29 2.31 -14.04
C ALA A 535 -16.76 1.86 -14.01
N VAL A 536 -17.64 2.57 -13.30
CA VAL A 536 -19.09 2.27 -13.25
C VAL A 536 -19.77 2.51 -14.61
N GLU A 537 -19.39 3.57 -15.35
CA GLU A 537 -19.90 3.80 -16.72
C GLU A 537 -19.55 2.62 -17.64
N ALA A 538 -18.27 2.27 -17.75
CA ALA A 538 -17.81 1.14 -18.57
C ALA A 538 -18.46 -0.19 -18.14
N ASN A 539 -18.48 -0.49 -16.83
CA ASN A 539 -19.10 -1.69 -16.28
C ASN A 539 -20.63 -1.76 -16.50
N THR A 540 -21.29 -0.61 -16.65
CA THR A 540 -22.71 -0.49 -17.01
C THR A 540 -22.93 -0.66 -18.52
N GLU A 541 -22.08 -0.09 -19.38
CA GLU A 541 -22.13 -0.30 -20.85
C GLU A 541 -21.86 -1.77 -21.22
N ASN A 542 -20.92 -2.42 -20.53
CA ASN A 542 -20.60 -3.84 -20.66
C ASN A 542 -21.73 -4.73 -20.11
N GLY A 543 -22.58 -4.18 -19.23
CA GLY A 543 -23.72 -4.88 -18.62
C GLY A 543 -23.35 -5.86 -17.51
N TYR A 544 -22.11 -5.81 -17.02
CA TYR A 544 -21.57 -6.67 -15.96
C TYR A 544 -22.14 -6.27 -14.59
N TRP A 545 -22.10 -4.98 -14.27
CA TRP A 545 -22.66 -4.43 -13.03
C TRP A 545 -23.97 -3.67 -13.32
N ASN A 546 -25.10 -4.20 -12.84
CA ASN A 546 -26.41 -3.53 -12.92
C ASN A 546 -26.91 -3.01 -11.55
N ASP A 547 -26.24 -3.41 -10.46
CA ASP A 547 -26.69 -3.19 -9.06
C ASP A 547 -25.62 -2.52 -8.16
N VAL A 548 -24.39 -2.26 -8.64
CA VAL A 548 -23.39 -1.46 -7.89
C VAL A 548 -23.70 0.02 -8.01
N SER A 549 -23.51 0.76 -6.91
CA SER A 549 -23.66 2.20 -6.86
C SER A 549 -22.31 2.84 -6.57
N GLU A 550 -21.96 3.89 -7.31
CA GLU A 550 -20.76 4.72 -7.06
C GLU A 550 -20.63 5.11 -5.57
N TYR A 551 -21.78 5.35 -4.90
CA TYR A 551 -21.87 5.64 -3.48
C TYR A 551 -21.29 4.53 -2.59
N GLU A 552 -21.61 3.26 -2.85
CA GLU A 552 -21.12 2.16 -2.01
C GLU A 552 -19.63 1.86 -2.27
N THR A 553 -19.15 1.96 -3.52
CA THR A 553 -17.71 1.84 -3.85
C THR A 553 -16.88 2.95 -3.19
N LYS A 554 -17.32 4.21 -3.29
CA LYS A 554 -16.67 5.35 -2.61
C LYS A 554 -16.71 5.20 -1.09
N LYS A 555 -17.78 4.63 -0.54
CA LYS A 555 -17.96 4.37 0.89
C LYS A 555 -17.04 3.27 1.43
N ALA A 556 -16.91 2.15 0.71
CA ALA A 556 -15.97 1.09 1.07
C ALA A 556 -14.53 1.61 1.08
N ALA A 557 -14.08 2.23 -0.02
CA ALA A 557 -12.80 2.90 -0.12
C ALA A 557 -12.56 3.93 1.01
N TYR A 558 -13.57 4.76 1.31
CA TYR A 558 -13.45 5.74 2.39
C TYR A 558 -13.26 5.07 3.76
N GLN A 559 -14.03 4.03 4.07
CA GLN A 559 -13.92 3.27 5.32
C GLN A 559 -12.58 2.51 5.42
N ALA A 560 -12.04 2.01 4.32
CA ALA A 560 -10.70 1.45 4.24
C ALA A 560 -9.63 2.51 4.54
N GLY A 561 -9.68 3.68 3.89
CA GLY A 561 -8.76 4.79 4.16
C GLY A 561 -8.79 5.28 5.60
N VAL A 562 -9.98 5.40 6.20
CA VAL A 562 -10.14 5.71 7.63
C VAL A 562 -9.55 4.62 8.54
N SER A 563 -9.61 3.35 8.12
CA SER A 563 -9.02 2.22 8.84
C SER A 563 -7.48 2.21 8.77
N ILE A 564 -6.90 2.53 7.61
CA ILE A 564 -5.45 2.72 7.43
C ILE A 564 -4.92 3.78 8.41
N LEU A 565 -5.59 4.93 8.50
CA LEU A 565 -5.22 5.99 9.46
C LEU A 565 -5.31 5.54 10.91
N GLY A 566 -6.26 4.66 11.26
CA GLY A 566 -6.37 4.08 12.60
C GLY A 566 -5.25 3.11 12.97
N ALA A 567 -4.62 2.48 11.97
CA ALA A 567 -3.52 1.54 12.15
C ALA A 567 -2.14 2.23 12.20
N THR A 568 -1.98 3.43 11.64
CA THR A 568 -0.67 4.10 11.56
C THR A 568 -0.15 4.55 12.94
N PRO A 569 1.08 4.14 13.33
CA PRO A 569 1.71 4.62 14.56
C PRO A 569 1.83 6.15 14.60
N TYR A 570 1.79 6.73 15.81
CA TYR A 570 1.83 8.18 16.09
C TYR A 570 0.65 9.01 15.57
N ILE A 571 -0.17 8.51 14.65
CA ILE A 571 -1.40 9.14 14.14
C ILE A 571 -2.63 8.57 14.85
N GLY A 572 -2.78 7.23 14.81
CA GLY A 572 -3.62 6.46 15.73
C GLY A 572 -5.15 6.65 15.64
N PRO A 573 -5.89 6.03 16.59
CA PRO A 573 -7.35 5.89 16.50
C PRO A 573 -8.12 7.21 16.62
N GLY A 574 -7.47 8.28 17.11
CA GLY A 574 -8.06 9.62 17.12
C GLY A 574 -8.41 10.09 15.71
N LEU A 575 -7.49 9.95 14.75
CA LEU A 575 -7.74 10.39 13.37
C LEU A 575 -8.79 9.52 12.66
N ALA A 576 -8.81 8.21 12.92
CA ALA A 576 -9.86 7.32 12.42
C ALA A 576 -11.25 7.70 12.95
N ALA A 577 -11.36 8.11 14.22
CA ALA A 577 -12.61 8.62 14.78
C ALA A 577 -13.04 9.96 14.14
N LEU A 578 -12.12 10.75 13.60
CA LEU A 578 -12.46 11.96 12.83
C LEU A 578 -13.03 11.59 11.45
N GLY A 579 -12.35 10.69 10.74
CA GLY A 579 -12.78 10.21 9.42
C GLY A 579 -14.16 9.56 9.45
N ALA A 580 -14.41 8.67 10.42
CA ALA A 580 -15.70 7.98 10.59
C ALA A 580 -16.90 8.92 10.85
N VAL A 581 -16.67 10.20 11.17
CA VAL A 581 -17.73 11.22 11.25
C VAL A 581 -18.03 11.83 9.88
N LEU A 582 -17.01 11.93 9.02
CA LEU A 582 -16.97 12.75 7.80
C LEU A 582 -17.41 12.01 6.52
N GLU A 583 -17.60 10.69 6.59
CA GLU A 583 -18.05 9.80 5.50
C GLU A 583 -19.09 10.44 4.55
N ASN A 584 -20.26 10.85 5.08
CA ASN A 584 -21.36 11.39 4.27
C ASN A 584 -21.06 12.72 3.54
N ASP A 585 -20.00 13.44 3.93
CA ASP A 585 -19.60 14.70 3.26
C ASP A 585 -18.56 14.49 2.16
N ILE A 586 -17.91 13.32 2.10
CA ILE A 586 -16.90 12.96 1.08
C ILE A 586 -17.48 11.97 0.07
N VAL A 587 -18.23 10.98 0.57
CA VAL A 587 -18.95 10.00 -0.24
C VAL A 587 -20.24 10.60 -0.84
N GLY A 588 -20.76 11.67 -0.22
CA GLY A 588 -22.05 12.26 -0.53
C GLY A 588 -23.23 11.54 0.12
N PRO A 589 -24.47 11.98 -0.12
CA PRO A 589 -25.68 11.34 0.41
C PRO A 589 -26.06 10.09 -0.39
N SER A 590 -26.51 9.03 0.31
CA SER A 590 -27.11 7.85 -0.33
C SER A 590 -28.26 8.25 -1.27
N PRO A 591 -28.24 7.82 -2.56
CA PRO A 591 -29.25 8.23 -3.53
C PRO A 591 -30.65 7.65 -3.22
N GLU A 592 -31.71 8.47 -3.34
CA GLU A 592 -33.10 8.02 -3.13
C GLU A 592 -33.62 7.10 -4.27
N LEU A 593 -33.00 7.17 -5.46
CA LEU A 593 -33.26 6.33 -6.63
C LEU A 593 -31.95 6.10 -7.40
N ALA A 594 -31.67 4.85 -7.78
CA ALA A 594 -30.45 4.47 -8.51
C ALA A 594 -30.53 4.80 -10.03
N ALA A 595 -30.72 6.07 -10.39
CA ALA A 595 -31.08 6.45 -11.77
C ALA A 595 -30.65 7.84 -12.28
N GLU A 596 -29.84 8.62 -11.55
CA GLU A 596 -29.27 9.88 -12.07
C GLU A 596 -27.74 9.93 -11.85
N HIS A 597 -27.00 9.56 -12.90
CA HIS A 597 -25.52 9.57 -12.94
C HIS A 597 -25.00 10.99 -13.24
N ASN A 598 -25.07 11.89 -12.25
CA ASN A 598 -24.41 13.19 -12.33
C ASN A 598 -23.39 13.29 -11.20
N MET A 599 -22.13 13.56 -11.52
CA MET A 599 -21.11 13.88 -10.51
C MET A 599 -21.49 15.21 -9.85
N ASP A 600 -21.60 15.23 -8.52
CA ASP A 600 -22.12 16.38 -7.79
C ASP A 600 -21.12 17.56 -7.80
N THR A 601 -21.63 18.77 -8.06
CA THR A 601 -20.78 19.97 -8.20
C THR A 601 -20.65 20.75 -6.90
N PHE A 602 -19.43 21.21 -6.64
CA PHE A 602 -18.95 21.72 -5.35
C PHE A 602 -19.62 23.04 -4.92
N ALA A 603 -19.92 23.25 -3.63
CA ALA A 603 -20.74 24.38 -3.14
C ALA A 603 -20.02 25.30 -2.12
N SER A 604 -19.46 26.43 -2.56
CA SER A 604 -18.54 27.27 -1.75
C SER A 604 -19.18 28.16 -0.66
N SER A 605 -20.41 28.64 -0.85
CA SER A 605 -20.96 29.88 -0.22
C SER A 605 -21.17 29.94 1.32
N ARG A 606 -20.63 29.01 2.11
CA ARG A 606 -20.79 28.95 3.59
C ARG A 606 -19.51 28.69 4.40
N ALA A 607 -18.50 28.05 3.82
CA ALA A 607 -17.32 27.54 4.54
C ALA A 607 -16.64 28.58 5.44
N ASP A 608 -16.50 29.78 4.91
CA ASP A 608 -15.79 30.91 5.49
C ASP A 608 -16.28 31.26 6.92
N ALA A 609 -17.58 31.11 7.19
CA ALA A 609 -18.18 31.41 8.50
C ALA A 609 -17.81 30.36 9.55
N ALA A 610 -17.65 29.09 9.13
CA ALA A 610 -17.19 28.01 9.99
C ALA A 610 -15.67 28.08 10.22
N MET A 611 -14.89 28.48 9.21
CA MET A 611 -13.45 28.75 9.37
C MET A 611 -13.21 29.86 10.41
N LEU A 612 -13.98 30.96 10.34
CA LEU A 612 -13.95 32.02 11.36
C LEU A 612 -14.29 31.53 12.78
N ASN A 613 -15.29 30.67 12.93
CA ASN A 613 -15.60 30.06 14.24
C ASN A 613 -14.42 29.24 14.77
N THR A 614 -13.76 28.49 13.89
CA THR A 614 -12.64 27.60 14.23
C THR A 614 -11.43 28.41 14.66
N LEU A 615 -11.03 29.42 13.89
CA LEU A 615 -9.96 30.35 14.24
C LEU A 615 -10.20 31.00 15.62
N ARG A 616 -11.43 31.44 15.91
CA ARG A 616 -11.83 31.98 17.22
C ARG A 616 -11.74 30.94 18.35
N MET A 617 -12.07 29.68 18.08
CA MET A 617 -12.00 28.58 19.06
C MET A 617 -10.55 28.21 19.40
N LEU A 618 -9.69 28.09 18.39
CA LEU A 618 -8.24 27.92 18.53
C LEU A 618 -7.64 29.11 19.30
N GLY A 619 -8.15 30.32 19.04
CA GLY A 619 -7.83 31.53 19.80
C GLY A 619 -7.09 32.61 19.01
N TYR A 620 -7.12 32.53 17.68
CA TYR A 620 -6.75 33.64 16.81
C TYR A 620 -7.75 34.80 16.98
N GLU A 621 -7.26 36.03 16.96
CA GLU A 621 -8.13 37.21 16.93
C GLU A 621 -8.77 37.34 15.54
N THR A 622 -10.08 37.65 15.48
CA THR A 622 -10.80 37.82 14.21
C THR A 622 -11.58 39.13 14.19
N GLU A 623 -11.35 39.99 13.19
CA GLU A 623 -11.92 41.34 13.09
C GLU A 623 -13.39 41.36 12.58
N ILE A 624 -14.20 40.40 13.03
CA ILE A 624 -15.64 40.31 12.71
C ILE A 624 -16.49 41.23 13.61
N SER A 625 -17.49 41.91 13.02
CA SER A 625 -18.41 42.76 13.79
C SER A 625 -19.30 41.97 14.77
N GLU A 626 -19.32 42.42 16.04
CA GLU A 626 -20.17 41.92 17.14
C GLU A 626 -21.65 41.70 16.78
N LYS A 627 -22.19 42.46 15.82
CA LYS A 627 -23.59 42.30 15.35
C LYS A 627 -23.88 40.94 14.69
N TYR A 628 -22.86 40.21 14.26
CA TYR A 628 -22.95 38.86 13.70
C TYR A 628 -22.46 37.78 14.66
N LEU A 629 -22.14 38.15 15.90
CA LEU A 629 -21.70 37.24 16.95
C LEU A 629 -22.82 37.00 17.97
N VAL A 630 -22.87 35.78 18.49
CA VAL A 630 -23.72 35.39 19.62
C VAL A 630 -22.93 34.53 20.61
N PRO A 631 -23.18 34.63 21.93
CA PRO A 631 -22.52 33.77 22.92
C PRO A 631 -22.77 32.30 22.59
N ASP A 632 -21.71 31.49 22.48
CA ASP A 632 -21.88 30.09 22.13
C ASP A 632 -22.31 29.25 23.35
N THR A 633 -23.62 29.22 23.60
CA THR A 633 -24.24 28.44 24.68
C THR A 633 -24.37 26.95 24.36
N ARG A 634 -23.77 26.46 23.25
CA ARG A 634 -23.80 25.03 22.86
C ARG A 634 -22.70 24.20 23.53
N PHE A 635 -21.86 24.83 24.35
CA PHE A 635 -20.77 24.22 25.10
C PHE A 635 -20.63 24.90 26.47
N PRO A 636 -20.28 24.18 27.56
CA PRO A 636 -20.00 24.76 28.87
C PRO A 636 -18.55 25.32 28.93
N TRP A 637 -18.23 26.26 28.05
CA TRP A 637 -16.88 26.86 27.91
C TRP A 637 -16.35 27.56 29.18
N GLU A 638 -17.22 27.80 30.17
CA GLU A 638 -16.98 28.44 31.47
C GLU A 638 -15.72 27.95 32.23
N PHE A 639 -15.28 26.71 31.96
CA PHE A 639 -14.16 26.05 32.65
C PHE A 639 -12.83 26.09 31.88
N LEU A 640 -12.83 26.42 30.58
CA LEU A 640 -11.63 26.38 29.73
C LEU A 640 -11.10 27.78 29.37
N ARG A 641 -11.98 28.78 29.19
CA ARG A 641 -11.59 30.19 29.08
C ARG A 641 -12.56 31.06 29.91
N PRO A 642 -12.10 32.11 30.62
CA PRO A 642 -12.94 32.92 31.51
C PRO A 642 -13.92 33.86 30.78
N ASN A 643 -13.81 33.96 29.45
CA ASN A 643 -14.80 34.58 28.57
C ASN A 643 -15.36 33.47 27.67
N LEU A 644 -16.69 33.41 27.51
CA LEU A 644 -17.31 32.52 26.53
C LEU A 644 -16.85 32.92 25.11
N PRO A 645 -16.44 31.97 24.25
CA PRO A 645 -16.26 32.27 22.84
C PRO A 645 -17.62 32.60 22.22
N GLU A 646 -17.68 33.71 21.49
CA GLU A 646 -18.86 34.07 20.72
C GLU A 646 -18.73 33.49 19.31
N ARG A 647 -19.75 32.76 18.87
CA ARG A 647 -19.84 32.17 17.54
C ARG A 647 -20.51 33.12 16.55
N MET A 648 -20.27 32.87 15.27
CA MET A 648 -21.03 33.43 14.16
C MET A 648 -22.51 33.01 14.22
N LEU A 649 -23.40 33.90 13.78
CA LEU A 649 -24.80 33.59 13.46
C LEU A 649 -24.88 32.57 12.32
N THR A 650 -25.93 31.74 12.27
CA THR A 650 -26.26 31.02 11.03
C THR A 650 -26.90 31.96 10.00
N VAL A 651 -26.91 31.57 8.72
CA VAL A 651 -27.64 32.33 7.69
C VAL A 651 -29.13 32.47 8.05
N ASP A 652 -29.74 31.43 8.64
CA ASP A 652 -31.13 31.47 9.10
C ASP A 652 -31.33 32.41 10.29
N GLU A 653 -30.37 32.50 11.21
CA GLU A 653 -30.40 33.48 12.31
C GLU A 653 -30.23 34.93 11.79
N VAL A 654 -29.39 35.14 10.77
CA VAL A 654 -29.27 36.44 10.09
C VAL A 654 -30.59 36.81 9.39
N VAL A 655 -31.20 35.89 8.64
CA VAL A 655 -32.52 36.10 8.02
C VAL A 655 -33.60 36.37 9.08
N ALA A 656 -33.63 35.61 10.18
CA ALA A 656 -34.57 35.79 11.28
C ALA A 656 -34.40 37.14 12.02
N SER A 657 -33.18 37.68 12.06
CA SER A 657 -32.90 39.03 12.58
C SER A 657 -33.18 40.17 11.58
N ASN A 658 -33.60 39.86 10.34
CA ASN A 658 -33.78 40.81 9.21
C ASN A 658 -32.45 41.41 8.70
N GLY A 659 -31.34 40.67 8.79
CA GLY A 659 -30.06 41.05 8.18
C GLY A 659 -30.00 40.69 6.69
N GLU A 660 -29.21 41.45 5.93
CA GLU A 660 -28.93 41.13 4.52
C GLU A 660 -27.85 40.05 4.43
N VAL A 661 -28.19 38.91 3.83
CA VAL A 661 -27.28 37.74 3.71
C VAL A 661 -26.03 38.07 2.89
N GLY A 662 -26.14 38.88 1.83
CA GLY A 662 -24.98 39.33 1.04
C GLY A 662 -23.99 40.15 1.88
N ALA A 663 -24.49 41.15 2.63
CA ALA A 663 -23.66 41.95 3.52
C ALA A 663 -23.08 41.13 4.71
N TYR A 664 -23.70 40.00 5.05
CA TYR A 664 -23.15 39.04 6.00
C TYR A 664 -22.00 38.23 5.38
N GLN A 665 -22.18 37.71 4.17
CA GLN A 665 -21.14 36.97 3.44
C GLN A 665 -19.93 37.87 3.10
N GLU A 666 -20.14 39.13 2.70
CA GLU A 666 -19.06 40.11 2.50
C GLU A 666 -18.26 40.36 3.80
N GLU A 667 -18.93 40.47 4.95
CA GLU A 667 -18.28 40.67 6.25
C GLU A 667 -17.54 39.40 6.72
N ILE A 668 -18.11 38.21 6.49
CA ILE A 668 -17.46 36.92 6.74
C ILE A 668 -16.16 36.84 5.94
N ALA A 669 -16.22 37.02 4.61
CA ALA A 669 -15.04 36.93 3.75
C ALA A 669 -13.99 37.98 4.12
N ARG A 670 -14.41 39.22 4.44
CA ARG A 670 -13.54 40.29 4.94
C ARG A 670 -12.82 39.89 6.23
N ALA A 671 -13.56 39.48 7.25
CA ALA A 671 -12.97 39.16 8.55
C ALA A 671 -12.11 37.88 8.48
N LEU A 672 -12.49 36.90 7.65
CA LEU A 672 -11.68 35.70 7.42
C LEU A 672 -10.34 36.08 6.77
N LYS A 673 -10.39 36.93 5.74
CA LYS A 673 -9.21 37.47 5.06
C LYS A 673 -8.28 38.24 6.00
N GLU A 674 -8.82 38.98 6.95
CA GLU A 674 -8.04 39.71 7.96
C GLU A 674 -7.46 38.79 9.04
N SER A 675 -8.21 37.75 9.43
CA SER A 675 -7.79 36.78 10.46
C SER A 675 -6.67 35.85 9.97
N LEU A 676 -6.74 35.47 8.70
CA LEU A 676 -5.78 34.58 8.03
C LEU A 676 -4.65 35.34 7.33
N GLY A 677 -4.89 36.60 6.91
CA GLY A 677 -3.97 37.40 6.10
C GLY A 677 -4.17 37.29 4.58
N PHE A 678 -5.07 36.41 4.10
CA PHE A 678 -5.29 36.11 2.68
C PHE A 678 -6.77 35.77 2.39
N ASP A 679 -7.22 35.96 1.16
CA ASP A 679 -8.54 35.48 0.72
C ASP A 679 -8.56 33.94 0.76
N PHE A 680 -9.37 33.36 1.65
CA PHE A 680 -9.59 31.91 1.71
C PHE A 680 -10.28 31.43 0.44
N GLN A 681 -9.56 30.73 -0.44
CA GLN A 681 -10.03 30.45 -1.79
C GLN A 681 -10.90 29.19 -1.86
N SER A 682 -12.10 29.30 -1.29
CA SER A 682 -13.18 28.31 -1.44
C SER A 682 -13.52 28.03 -2.91
N ASP A 683 -13.36 29.04 -3.78
CA ASP A 683 -13.53 28.91 -5.23
C ASP A 683 -12.30 28.26 -5.93
N PHE A 684 -11.11 28.18 -5.32
CA PHE A 684 -9.95 27.48 -5.89
C PHE A 684 -10.04 25.97 -5.67
N MET A 685 -10.42 25.53 -4.46
CA MET A 685 -10.75 24.12 -4.20
C MET A 685 -11.85 23.64 -5.13
N LYS A 686 -12.86 24.50 -5.34
CA LYS A 686 -13.90 24.29 -6.35
C LYS A 686 -13.30 24.17 -7.75
N GLU A 687 -12.49 25.13 -8.20
CA GLU A 687 -11.92 25.14 -9.56
C GLU A 687 -11.09 23.89 -9.85
N VAL A 688 -10.26 23.42 -8.90
CA VAL A 688 -9.43 22.21 -9.07
C VAL A 688 -10.31 20.95 -9.17
N TYR A 689 -11.20 20.73 -8.21
CA TYR A 689 -12.10 19.57 -8.21
C TYR A 689 -13.04 19.58 -9.42
N ASP A 690 -13.69 20.73 -9.70
CA ASP A 690 -14.55 20.91 -10.86
C ASP A 690 -13.76 20.70 -12.17
N ASN A 691 -12.48 21.08 -12.29
CA ASN A 691 -11.69 20.83 -13.51
C ASN A 691 -11.38 19.34 -13.70
N ILE A 692 -11.13 18.60 -12.62
CA ILE A 692 -10.95 17.14 -12.69
C ILE A 692 -12.24 16.49 -13.16
N VAL A 693 -13.38 16.90 -12.60
CA VAL A 693 -14.71 16.30 -12.80
C VAL A 693 -15.40 16.73 -14.10
N ASN A 694 -15.21 17.95 -14.61
CA ASN A 694 -15.92 18.47 -15.79
C ASN A 694 -15.47 17.85 -17.13
N ASP A 695 -14.32 17.20 -17.19
CA ASP A 695 -13.95 16.30 -18.28
C ASP A 695 -13.40 15.00 -17.69
N PRO A 696 -14.27 14.03 -17.34
CA PRO A 696 -13.86 12.83 -16.59
C PRO A 696 -13.03 11.87 -17.45
N ARG A 697 -13.00 12.06 -18.77
CA ARG A 697 -12.34 11.13 -19.69
C ARG A 697 -10.81 11.14 -19.49
N PRO A 698 -10.17 9.96 -19.45
CA PRO A 698 -8.70 9.86 -19.46
C PRO A 698 -8.13 10.20 -20.86
N SER A 699 -6.83 9.98 -21.03
CA SER A 699 -6.09 10.23 -22.28
C SER A 699 -6.82 9.69 -23.55
N PRO A 700 -6.80 10.45 -24.69
CA PRO A 700 -7.74 10.26 -25.80
C PRO A 700 -7.37 9.21 -26.87
#